data_AF-A0A2P6N5L0-F1
#
_entry.id   AF-A0A2P6N5L0-F1
#
_cell.length_a   1.000
_cell.length_b   1.000
_cell.length_c   1.000
_cell.angle_alpha   90.00
_cell.angle_beta   90.00
_cell.angle_gamma   90.00
#
_symmetry.space_group_name_H-M   'P 1'
#
loop_
_entity.id
_entity.type
_entity.pdbx_description
1 polymer ?
#
loop_
_entity_poly.entity_id
_entity_poly.type
_entity_poly.pdbx_seq_one_letter_code
_entity_poly.pdbx_strand_id
1 'polypeptide(L)'
;MSRKKEKVKIEFTIVFQQLRELPKYTLGANLYIECKRGKKPKSLKTSKTFTTRDPTANLNGERLTWEVSMFQNPKTKAWEPKKKIVFTLKEQHPGLKNGEKKGSELFAATLQLTEYASPGLIKTEIVKFGTPKDKIKANLVIKIEAKFLKVGDQQLVKAGSDVVASASNPVIQQGSDMYELKPANDVTESNLSMSDDESADRASGFPEDDEDSEEEPPPKPRPSASAPLNNNKTRSVTMHSPPEDNSAEIAALQQEVEDLRRDKDRAQKKADKLQSELADAREQIEELSEELETLQSSNGNNSKISKSTTLQGSPDDSSELKDLRQDKSRLEKKLEKIQAELNETKAQNQQLLQTLKEGQEGRKSSEDTPKRPLLRPFSIAGNLRTPSNANDKNASGGSTPSSFSEPAPMSNGSEKSERTEEIFETILKAINNNTISNTEAEADELVQWLAFTINLFKVLRHGTLNIAVDKKLLKKTLKSKDLSQLDTLNRFLHNLKSLCFEVYCALLHSIYKHLETSLYNNLESLSRSKDVFELPPILVTTIKSLNGTGMSSYVTEAVISQIFEYIDSQLFNTLLKKTNMYKCGFGFKLKMMISKLEAASNKCIKQHLDINFQCSDHLYFIKEAANLLVMDKTIMSDSDVRNQMFSHLNINQIAYFLKYFEPDEVAPDAIPNSVKKAVNDDAKRQGGTMQMDHLHIEQINLVANLL
;
A
#
# COMPACT_ATOMS: atom_id res chain seq x y z
N MET A 1 19.39 18.71 -37.46
CA MET A 1 18.47 17.54 -37.49
C MET A 1 18.84 16.59 -36.36
N SER A 2 17.95 16.37 -35.40
CA SER A 2 18.16 15.37 -34.34
C SER A 2 18.01 13.98 -34.95
N ARG A 3 19.05 13.12 -34.89
CA ARG A 3 18.93 11.72 -35.33
C ARG A 3 17.88 11.04 -34.42
N LYS A 4 16.79 10.56 -35.02
CA LYS A 4 15.73 9.83 -34.30
C LYS A 4 16.36 8.65 -33.53
N LYS A 5 15.85 8.37 -32.33
CA LYS A 5 16.26 7.19 -31.56
C LYS A 5 15.92 5.94 -32.38
N GLU A 6 16.83 4.99 -32.42
CA GLU A 6 16.67 3.78 -33.23
C GLU A 6 16.01 2.68 -32.39
N LYS A 7 14.83 2.21 -32.83
CA LYS A 7 14.10 1.10 -32.18
C LYS A 7 14.80 -0.20 -32.53
N VAL A 8 15.18 -1.00 -31.54
CA VAL A 8 15.82 -2.32 -31.72
C VAL A 8 14.98 -3.35 -30.98
N LYS A 9 14.64 -4.44 -31.67
CA LYS A 9 13.98 -5.60 -31.07
C LYS A 9 15.05 -6.63 -30.70
N ILE A 10 15.17 -6.93 -29.41
CA ILE A 10 16.21 -7.81 -28.85
C ILE A 10 15.53 -9.02 -28.23
N GLU A 11 16.01 -10.21 -28.57
CA GLU A 11 15.70 -11.46 -27.87
C GLU A 11 16.74 -11.69 -26.77
N PHE A 12 16.27 -11.76 -25.53
CA PHE A 12 17.07 -12.15 -24.37
C PHE A 12 16.78 -13.61 -24.02
N THR A 13 17.82 -14.45 -24.05
CA THR A 13 17.76 -15.83 -23.56
C THR A 13 18.47 -15.90 -22.21
N ILE A 14 17.73 -16.25 -21.16
CA ILE A 14 18.27 -16.46 -19.81
C ILE A 14 18.33 -17.95 -19.54
N VAL A 15 19.54 -18.43 -19.26
CA VAL A 15 19.85 -19.83 -18.98
C VAL A 15 20.17 -19.96 -17.49
N PHE A 16 19.36 -20.71 -16.76
CA PHE A 16 19.58 -20.96 -15.33
C PHE A 16 20.66 -22.02 -15.13
N GLN A 17 21.74 -21.66 -14.46
CA GLN A 17 22.84 -22.59 -14.22
C GLN A 17 22.72 -23.21 -12.84
N GLN A 18 22.77 -22.39 -11.78
CA GLN A 18 22.88 -22.89 -10.42
C GLN A 18 22.30 -21.89 -9.42
N LEU A 19 21.66 -22.39 -8.37
CA LEU A 19 21.29 -21.63 -7.18
C LEU A 19 22.26 -21.99 -6.06
N ARG A 20 22.82 -21.00 -5.36
CA ARG A 20 23.81 -21.17 -4.28
C ARG A 20 23.37 -20.46 -3.01
N GLU A 21 23.97 -20.85 -1.89
CA GLU A 21 23.73 -20.22 -0.58
C GLU A 21 22.26 -20.27 -0.15
N LEU A 22 21.57 -21.38 -0.49
CA LEU A 22 20.20 -21.56 -0.09
C LEU A 22 20.08 -21.69 1.44
N PRO A 23 19.05 -21.09 2.06
CA PRO A 23 18.81 -21.24 3.48
C PRO A 23 18.54 -22.69 3.85
N LYS A 24 18.98 -23.13 5.04
CA LYS A 24 18.80 -24.52 5.49
C LYS A 24 17.33 -24.97 5.53
N TYR A 25 16.39 -24.06 5.82
CA TYR A 25 14.96 -24.39 5.85
C TYR A 25 14.39 -24.73 4.46
N THR A 26 15.10 -24.38 3.38
CA THR A 26 14.68 -24.72 2.02
C THR A 26 15.17 -26.09 1.57
N LEU A 27 15.96 -26.81 2.38
CA LEU A 27 16.49 -28.14 2.04
C LEU A 27 15.36 -29.18 2.02
N GLY A 28 15.25 -29.92 0.93
CA GLY A 28 14.19 -30.91 0.68
C GLY A 28 12.91 -30.33 0.07
N ALA A 29 12.79 -29.00 0.00
CA ALA A 29 11.62 -28.35 -0.58
C ALA A 29 11.62 -28.44 -2.12
N ASN A 30 10.42 -28.47 -2.70
CA ASN A 30 10.21 -28.34 -4.13
C ASN A 30 10.16 -26.85 -4.49
N LEU A 31 11.20 -26.33 -5.12
CA LEU A 31 11.33 -24.92 -5.46
C LEU A 31 11.16 -24.69 -6.96
N TYR A 32 10.72 -23.50 -7.34
CA TYR A 32 10.76 -23.03 -8.72
C TYR A 32 11.03 -21.52 -8.77
N ILE A 33 11.53 -21.03 -9.91
CA ILE A 33 11.80 -19.62 -10.14
C ILE A 33 10.73 -19.07 -11.08
N GLU A 34 10.00 -18.07 -10.59
CA GLU A 34 9.08 -17.27 -11.38
C GLU A 34 9.79 -16.02 -11.91
N CYS A 35 9.65 -15.75 -13.20
CA CYS A 35 10.26 -14.61 -13.88
C CYS A 35 9.18 -13.75 -14.52
N LYS A 36 9.10 -12.47 -14.12
CA LYS A 36 8.07 -11.55 -14.61
C LYS A 36 8.70 -10.32 -15.25
N ARG A 37 8.22 -9.94 -16.45
CA ARG A 37 8.64 -8.74 -17.19
C ARG A 37 7.48 -7.75 -17.34
N GLY A 38 7.37 -6.80 -16.42
CA GLY A 38 6.29 -5.78 -16.43
C GLY A 38 4.98 -6.28 -15.80
N LYS A 39 3.87 -5.59 -16.07
CA LYS A 39 2.57 -5.87 -15.44
C LYS A 39 1.74 -6.94 -16.16
N LYS A 40 1.91 -7.11 -17.48
CA LYS A 40 1.11 -8.01 -18.32
C LYS A 40 1.28 -9.49 -17.89
N PRO A 41 0.20 -10.27 -17.70
CA PRO A 41 0.28 -11.69 -17.30
C PRO A 41 1.09 -12.56 -18.26
N LYS A 42 1.02 -12.29 -19.58
CA LYS A 42 1.77 -13.02 -20.62
C LYS A 42 3.30 -12.93 -20.48
N SER A 43 3.79 -11.98 -19.69
CA SER A 43 5.22 -11.80 -19.44
C SER A 43 5.78 -12.76 -18.38
N LEU A 44 4.90 -13.47 -17.68
CA LEU A 44 5.24 -14.41 -16.62
C LEU A 44 5.73 -15.72 -17.24
N LYS A 45 6.94 -16.13 -16.87
CA LYS A 45 7.50 -17.45 -17.19
C LYS A 45 7.95 -18.12 -15.90
N THR A 46 7.87 -19.43 -15.81
CA THR A 46 8.28 -20.19 -14.62
C THR A 46 9.27 -21.27 -15.02
N SER A 47 10.30 -21.49 -14.20
CA SER A 47 11.22 -22.61 -14.36
C SER A 47 10.53 -23.94 -14.04
N LYS A 48 11.16 -25.04 -14.42
CA LYS A 48 10.86 -26.37 -13.87
C LYS A 48 11.07 -26.36 -12.36
N THR A 49 10.28 -27.18 -11.67
CA THR A 49 10.46 -27.44 -10.24
C THR A 49 11.75 -28.22 -10.04
N PHE A 50 12.51 -27.89 -9.01
CA PHE A 50 13.72 -28.58 -8.60
C PHE A 50 13.71 -28.81 -7.09
N THR A 51 14.33 -29.91 -6.65
CA THR A 51 14.53 -30.21 -5.23
C THR A 51 15.94 -29.84 -4.81
N THR A 52 16.06 -29.33 -3.60
CA THR A 52 17.33 -28.93 -2.98
C THR A 52 17.77 -30.04 -2.04
N ARG A 53 18.92 -30.66 -2.29
CA ARG A 53 19.52 -31.62 -1.32
C ARG A 53 20.62 -30.97 -0.49
N ASP A 54 21.25 -29.96 -1.07
CA ASP A 54 22.36 -29.20 -0.53
C ASP A 54 21.99 -27.70 -0.52
N PRO A 55 22.79 -26.82 0.13
CA PRO A 55 22.66 -25.36 -0.02
C PRO A 55 22.94 -24.86 -1.46
N THR A 56 23.02 -25.77 -2.43
CA THR A 56 23.08 -25.49 -3.85
C THR A 56 22.10 -26.37 -4.61
N ALA A 57 21.51 -25.84 -5.68
CA ALA A 57 20.69 -26.59 -6.62
C ALA A 57 21.17 -26.33 -8.05
N ASN A 58 21.32 -27.40 -8.83
CA ASN A 58 21.64 -27.29 -10.25
C ASN A 58 20.33 -27.19 -11.05
N LEU A 59 20.24 -26.20 -11.93
CA LEU A 59 19.02 -25.88 -12.69
C LEU A 59 19.05 -26.43 -14.12
N ASN A 60 20.03 -27.31 -14.42
CA ASN A 60 20.16 -28.06 -15.66
C ASN A 60 20.15 -27.22 -16.94
N GLY A 61 20.54 -25.94 -16.85
CA GLY A 61 20.62 -25.07 -18.04
C GLY A 61 19.26 -24.75 -18.66
N GLU A 62 18.18 -24.76 -17.88
CA GLU A 62 16.86 -24.38 -18.38
C GLU A 62 16.86 -22.97 -18.99
N ARG A 63 16.21 -22.82 -20.15
CA ARG A 63 16.24 -21.58 -20.94
C ARG A 63 14.87 -20.91 -20.98
N LEU A 64 14.84 -19.61 -20.68
CA LEU A 64 13.68 -18.75 -20.86
C LEU A 64 14.03 -17.60 -21.79
N THR A 65 13.18 -17.34 -22.79
CA THR A 65 13.40 -16.29 -23.79
C THR A 65 12.44 -15.11 -23.62
N TRP A 66 12.85 -13.88 -23.91
CA TRP A 66 11.96 -12.71 -23.99
C TRP A 66 12.34 -11.84 -25.16
N GLU A 67 11.34 -11.48 -25.97
CA GLU A 67 11.48 -10.43 -26.97
C GLU A 67 11.16 -9.07 -26.35
N VAL A 68 12.03 -8.09 -26.55
CA VAL A 68 11.92 -6.76 -25.95
C VAL A 68 12.30 -5.71 -26.98
N SER A 69 11.39 -4.74 -27.20
CA SER A 69 11.71 -3.54 -27.96
C SER A 69 12.34 -2.47 -27.07
N MET A 70 13.46 -1.90 -27.50
CA MET A 70 14.19 -0.84 -26.80
C MET A 70 14.68 0.19 -27.83
N PHE A 71 15.00 1.39 -27.39
CA PHE A 71 15.56 2.47 -28.19
C PHE A 71 17.01 2.69 -27.79
N GLN A 72 17.91 2.68 -28.76
CA GLN A 72 19.30 3.07 -28.52
C GLN A 72 19.48 4.56 -28.79
N ASN A 73 19.99 5.30 -27.81
CA ASN A 73 20.36 6.68 -28.01
C ASN A 73 21.65 6.73 -28.86
N PRO A 74 21.65 7.37 -30.04
CA PRO A 74 22.79 7.34 -30.95
C PRO A 74 24.03 8.03 -30.39
N LYS A 75 23.86 9.00 -29.47
CA LYS A 75 24.97 9.76 -28.88
C LYS A 75 25.59 9.07 -27.69
N THR A 76 24.75 8.56 -26.77
CA THR A 76 25.23 7.98 -25.49
C THR A 76 25.37 6.47 -25.55
N LYS A 77 24.83 5.82 -26.59
CA LYS A 77 24.67 4.36 -26.69
C LYS A 77 23.85 3.74 -25.55
N ALA A 78 23.18 4.57 -24.74
CA ALA A 78 22.31 4.12 -23.67
C ALA A 78 20.99 3.57 -24.23
N TRP A 79 20.43 2.58 -23.54
CA TRP A 79 19.20 1.89 -23.90
C TRP A 79 18.01 2.42 -23.08
N GLU A 80 16.91 2.76 -23.74
CA GLU A 80 15.67 3.27 -23.14
C GLU A 80 14.43 2.58 -23.75
N PRO A 81 13.35 2.30 -23.02
CA PRO A 81 13.20 2.48 -21.59
C PRO A 81 13.98 1.41 -20.80
N LYS A 82 14.21 1.67 -19.51
CA LYS A 82 14.84 0.69 -18.61
C LYS A 82 13.90 -0.49 -18.39
N LYS A 83 14.11 -1.57 -19.13
CA LYS A 83 13.34 -2.81 -18.98
C LYS A 83 13.96 -3.67 -17.87
N LYS A 84 13.14 -4.14 -16.92
CA LYS A 84 13.55 -4.96 -15.78
C LYS A 84 12.86 -6.31 -15.81
N ILE A 85 13.55 -7.35 -15.34
CA ILE A 85 12.96 -8.67 -15.02
C ILE A 85 13.04 -8.87 -13.51
N VAL A 86 11.93 -9.28 -12.92
CA VAL A 86 11.87 -9.71 -11.52
C VAL A 86 11.90 -11.22 -11.47
N PHE A 87 12.87 -11.77 -10.73
CA PHE A 87 12.96 -13.17 -10.38
C PHE A 87 12.36 -13.35 -8.98
N THR A 88 11.52 -14.35 -8.81
CA THR A 88 10.91 -14.70 -7.53
C THR A 88 11.12 -16.19 -7.29
N LEU A 89 11.87 -16.54 -6.26
CA LEU A 89 12.02 -17.93 -5.82
C LEU A 89 10.79 -18.30 -4.99
N LYS A 90 10.07 -19.35 -5.39
CA LYS A 90 8.86 -19.82 -4.72
C LYS A 90 8.99 -21.27 -4.29
N GLU A 91 8.36 -21.58 -3.16
CA GLU A 91 8.20 -22.95 -2.67
C GLU A 91 6.84 -23.50 -3.09
N GLN A 92 6.83 -24.67 -3.71
CA GLN A 92 5.60 -25.33 -4.15
C GLN A 92 4.95 -26.06 -2.98
N HIS A 93 3.69 -25.74 -2.68
CA HIS A 93 2.97 -26.41 -1.61
C HIS A 93 2.78 -27.92 -1.86
N PRO A 94 2.99 -28.78 -0.85
CA PRO A 94 2.71 -30.20 -0.96
C PRO A 94 1.21 -30.43 -1.19
N GLY A 95 0.85 -31.18 -2.23
CA GLY A 95 -0.54 -31.54 -2.55
C GLY A 95 -1.12 -30.92 -3.83
N LEU A 96 -0.42 -29.98 -4.48
CA LEU A 96 -0.82 -29.48 -5.79
C LEU A 96 -0.47 -30.50 -6.89
N LYS A 97 -1.43 -30.78 -7.79
CA LYS A 97 -1.19 -31.66 -8.95
C LYS A 97 -0.11 -31.06 -9.85
N ASN A 98 0.70 -31.93 -10.46
CA ASN A 98 1.72 -31.55 -11.45
C ASN A 98 1.13 -30.60 -12.51
N GLY A 99 1.44 -29.30 -12.41
CA GLY A 99 0.95 -28.26 -13.33
C GLY A 99 0.44 -27.00 -12.63
N GLU A 100 -0.12 -27.11 -11.42
CA GLU A 100 -0.60 -25.94 -10.66
C GLU A 100 0.52 -25.37 -9.79
N LYS A 101 1.08 -24.23 -10.21
CA LYS A 101 2.15 -23.52 -9.49
C LYS A 101 1.58 -22.39 -8.62
N LYS A 102 0.97 -22.76 -7.50
CA LYS A 102 0.73 -21.82 -6.38
C LYS A 102 1.78 -22.09 -5.30
N GLY A 103 2.64 -21.10 -5.04
CA GLY A 103 3.72 -21.23 -4.09
C GLY A 103 3.92 -19.99 -3.25
N SER A 104 4.41 -20.17 -2.03
CA SER A 104 4.84 -19.09 -1.15
C SER A 104 6.09 -18.44 -1.72
N GLU A 105 6.11 -17.12 -1.77
CA GLU A 105 7.29 -16.35 -2.16
C GLU A 105 8.33 -16.41 -1.04
N LEU A 106 9.52 -16.94 -1.38
CA LEU A 106 10.67 -16.97 -0.47
C LEU A 106 11.50 -15.71 -0.63
N PHE A 107 11.89 -15.40 -1.87
CA PHE A 107 12.76 -14.26 -2.16
C PHE A 107 12.48 -13.66 -3.54
N ALA A 108 12.76 -12.37 -3.69
CA ALA A 108 12.76 -11.69 -4.98
C ALA A 108 14.11 -11.02 -5.28
N ALA A 109 14.41 -10.91 -6.58
CA ALA A 109 15.55 -10.18 -7.11
C ALA A 109 15.15 -9.49 -8.43
N THR A 110 15.82 -8.39 -8.78
CA THR A 110 15.54 -7.64 -10.01
C THR A 110 16.80 -7.48 -10.84
N LEU A 111 16.69 -7.70 -12.15
CA LEU A 111 17.76 -7.52 -13.14
C LEU A 111 17.36 -6.48 -14.19
N GLN A 112 18.26 -5.57 -14.54
CA GLN A 112 18.05 -4.58 -15.61
C GLN A 112 18.55 -5.12 -16.94
N LEU A 113 17.66 -5.33 -17.92
CA LEU A 113 18.02 -5.86 -19.24
C LEU A 113 18.82 -4.88 -20.10
N THR A 114 18.71 -3.57 -19.82
CA THR A 114 19.48 -2.52 -20.51
C THR A 114 20.99 -2.73 -20.43
N GLU A 115 21.47 -3.36 -19.36
CA GLU A 115 22.90 -3.64 -19.15
C GLU A 115 23.40 -4.80 -20.03
N TYR A 116 22.48 -5.59 -20.59
CA TYR A 116 22.77 -6.79 -21.38
C TYR A 116 22.37 -6.65 -22.85
N ALA A 117 21.90 -5.49 -23.27
CA ALA A 117 21.36 -5.23 -24.61
C ALA A 117 22.43 -5.08 -25.71
N SER A 118 23.66 -5.56 -25.50
CA SER A 118 24.72 -5.47 -26.52
C SER A 118 24.57 -6.60 -27.56
N PRO A 119 24.82 -6.34 -28.85
CA PRO A 119 24.62 -7.32 -29.92
C PRO A 119 25.54 -8.54 -29.73
N GLY A 120 24.94 -9.74 -29.68
CA GLY A 120 25.67 -11.00 -29.48
C GLY A 120 26.30 -11.15 -28.09
N LEU A 121 25.85 -10.38 -27.10
CA LEU A 121 26.37 -10.48 -25.75
C LEU A 121 26.06 -11.85 -25.16
N ILE A 122 27.08 -12.49 -24.58
CA ILE A 122 26.95 -13.67 -23.74
C ILE A 122 27.65 -13.37 -22.42
N LYS A 123 26.88 -13.26 -21.33
CA LYS A 123 27.42 -12.91 -20.01
C LYS A 123 26.84 -13.80 -18.91
N THR A 124 27.69 -14.27 -18.02
CA THR A 124 27.25 -14.95 -16.78
C THR A 124 27.12 -13.92 -15.67
N GLU A 125 26.00 -13.92 -14.97
CA GLU A 125 25.65 -12.96 -13.92
C GLU A 125 25.17 -13.68 -12.66
N ILE A 126 25.46 -13.11 -11.49
CA ILE A 126 24.99 -13.60 -10.20
C ILE A 126 23.89 -12.66 -9.69
N VAL A 127 22.64 -13.11 -9.80
CA VAL A 127 21.47 -12.42 -9.28
C VAL A 127 21.29 -12.77 -7.80
N LYS A 128 21.41 -11.76 -6.92
CA LYS A 128 21.32 -11.94 -5.47
C LYS A 128 19.86 -11.79 -5.02
N PHE A 129 19.30 -12.84 -4.46
CA PHE A 129 18.02 -12.84 -3.78
C PHE A 129 18.16 -12.28 -2.37
N GLY A 130 17.31 -11.33 -2.00
CA GLY A 130 17.25 -10.76 -0.66
C GLY A 130 16.68 -9.34 -0.65
N THR A 131 16.08 -8.94 0.47
CA THR A 131 15.75 -7.53 0.71
C THR A 131 16.97 -6.81 1.30
N PRO A 132 17.06 -5.47 1.20
CA PRO A 132 18.13 -4.71 1.86
C PRO A 132 18.20 -4.92 3.38
N LYS A 133 17.11 -5.39 4.00
CA LYS A 133 16.98 -5.58 5.44
C LYS A 133 17.33 -7.01 5.89
N ASP A 134 17.23 -7.99 5.00
CA ASP A 134 17.47 -9.39 5.35
C ASP A 134 18.94 -9.80 5.18
N LYS A 135 19.48 -10.47 6.22
CA LYS A 135 20.84 -11.05 6.18
C LYS A 135 20.91 -12.32 5.33
N ILE A 136 19.78 -12.93 5.00
CA ILE A 136 19.70 -14.19 4.26
C ILE A 136 19.75 -13.88 2.76
N LYS A 137 20.74 -14.46 2.08
CA LYS A 137 21.01 -14.22 0.66
C LYS A 137 21.15 -15.56 -0.07
N ALA A 138 20.33 -15.77 -1.10
CA ALA A 138 20.56 -16.84 -2.07
C ALA A 138 21.12 -16.23 -3.36
N ASN A 139 22.01 -16.93 -4.04
CA ASN A 139 22.69 -16.42 -5.24
C ASN A 139 22.29 -17.28 -6.45
N LEU A 140 21.56 -16.69 -7.40
CA LEU A 140 21.18 -17.32 -8.65
C LEU A 140 22.21 -17.00 -9.73
N VAL A 141 22.91 -18.02 -10.20
CA VAL A 141 23.84 -17.94 -11.32
C VAL A 141 23.07 -18.17 -12.62
N ILE A 142 23.03 -17.13 -13.45
CA ILE A 142 22.38 -17.17 -14.77
C ILE A 142 23.39 -16.83 -15.87
N LYS A 143 23.17 -17.38 -17.07
CA LYS A 143 23.83 -16.94 -18.30
C LYS A 143 22.80 -16.22 -19.17
N ILE A 144 23.11 -14.99 -19.57
CA ILE A 144 22.24 -14.13 -20.37
C ILE A 144 22.87 -14.02 -21.76
N GLU A 145 22.06 -14.30 -22.78
CA GLU A 145 22.41 -14.17 -24.19
C GLU A 145 21.48 -13.14 -24.85
N ALA A 146 22.03 -12.19 -25.59
CA ALA A 146 21.25 -11.16 -26.29
C ALA A 146 21.47 -11.21 -27.79
N LYS A 147 20.38 -11.37 -28.55
CA LYS A 147 20.36 -11.47 -30.02
C LYS A 147 19.45 -10.39 -30.59
N PHE A 148 19.92 -9.55 -31.51
CA PHE A 148 19.01 -8.58 -32.14
C PHE A 148 18.23 -9.27 -33.24
N LEU A 149 16.92 -9.04 -33.24
CA LEU A 149 15.98 -9.53 -34.25
C LEU A 149 15.70 -8.46 -35.31
N LYS A 150 15.52 -7.21 -34.88
CA LYS A 150 15.22 -6.07 -35.76
C LYS A 150 15.94 -4.80 -35.31
N VAL A 151 16.32 -3.95 -36.26
CA VAL A 151 16.86 -2.61 -36.03
C VAL A 151 16.13 -1.65 -36.96
N GLY A 152 15.44 -0.66 -36.37
CA GLY A 152 14.40 0.10 -37.06
C GLY A 152 13.29 -0.83 -37.57
N ASP A 153 12.94 -0.64 -38.84
CA ASP A 153 11.97 -1.48 -39.55
C ASP A 153 12.64 -2.61 -40.35
N GLN A 154 13.97 -2.79 -40.20
CA GLN A 154 14.75 -3.79 -40.92
C GLN A 154 14.96 -5.05 -40.06
N GLN A 155 14.84 -6.21 -40.70
CA GLN A 155 15.14 -7.51 -40.07
C GLN A 155 16.62 -7.83 -40.24
N LEU A 156 17.22 -8.45 -39.22
CA LEU A 156 18.58 -8.98 -39.33
C LEU A 156 18.55 -10.38 -39.94
N VAL A 157 19.21 -10.55 -41.08
CA VAL A 157 19.39 -11.85 -41.73
C VAL A 157 20.86 -12.22 -41.68
N LYS A 158 21.18 -13.46 -41.29
CA LYS A 158 22.58 -13.94 -41.24
C LYS A 158 23.20 -13.83 -42.63
N ALA A 159 24.31 -13.11 -42.75
CA ALA A 159 25.02 -12.97 -44.02
C ALA A 159 25.63 -14.33 -44.41
N GLY A 160 25.43 -14.74 -45.65
CA GLY A 160 26.06 -15.94 -46.19
C GLY A 160 27.58 -15.79 -46.24
N SER A 161 28.32 -16.89 -46.11
CA SER A 161 29.80 -16.91 -46.15
C SER A 161 30.38 -16.32 -47.44
N ASP A 162 29.59 -16.28 -48.51
CA ASP A 162 30.01 -15.85 -49.86
C ASP A 162 29.65 -14.39 -50.18
N VAL A 163 29.05 -13.66 -49.24
CA VAL A 163 28.68 -12.26 -49.44
C VAL A 163 29.91 -11.37 -49.23
N VAL A 164 30.69 -11.20 -50.29
CA VAL A 164 31.63 -10.08 -50.42
C VAL A 164 30.81 -8.80 -50.33
N ALA A 165 31.05 -8.01 -49.29
CA ALA A 165 30.30 -6.80 -48.94
C ALA A 165 29.85 -5.98 -50.16
N SER A 166 28.64 -6.22 -50.65
CA SER A 166 27.97 -5.30 -51.55
C SER A 166 27.71 -4.04 -50.74
N ALA A 167 28.39 -2.94 -51.10
CA ALA A 167 28.61 -1.74 -50.29
C ALA A 167 27.35 -0.95 -49.88
N SER A 168 26.13 -1.46 -50.11
CA SER A 168 24.88 -0.74 -49.87
C SER A 168 24.24 -0.98 -48.51
N ASN A 169 24.40 -2.16 -47.89
CA ASN A 169 23.67 -2.50 -46.67
C ASN A 169 24.57 -2.55 -45.42
N PRO A 170 24.15 -1.93 -44.30
CA PRO A 170 24.89 -1.99 -43.05
C PRO A 170 24.90 -3.42 -42.49
N VAL A 171 26.10 -3.90 -42.14
CA VAL A 171 26.33 -5.20 -41.52
C VAL A 171 26.52 -5.03 -40.00
N ILE A 172 25.80 -5.81 -39.21
CA ILE A 172 25.91 -5.85 -37.75
C ILE A 172 26.57 -7.17 -37.36
N GLN A 173 27.67 -7.10 -36.62
CA GLN A 173 28.31 -8.27 -36.03
C GLN A 173 27.60 -8.65 -34.72
N GLN A 174 27.15 -9.90 -34.59
CA GLN A 174 26.64 -10.47 -33.34
C GLN A 174 27.43 -11.73 -33.00
N GLY A 175 28.32 -11.62 -32.01
CA GLY A 175 29.25 -12.70 -31.70
C GLY A 175 30.22 -12.94 -32.86
N SER A 176 30.30 -14.19 -33.33
CA SER A 176 31.13 -14.58 -34.48
C SER A 176 30.44 -14.39 -35.84
N ASP A 177 29.12 -14.18 -35.85
CA ASP A 177 28.32 -14.12 -37.07
C ASP A 177 28.10 -12.66 -37.52
N MET A 178 28.07 -12.45 -38.84
CA MET A 178 27.69 -11.19 -39.46
C MET A 178 26.24 -11.24 -39.95
N TYR A 179 25.50 -10.17 -39.73
CA TYR A 179 24.09 -10.05 -40.10
C TYR A 179 23.89 -8.82 -40.98
N GLU A 180 23.18 -8.99 -42.09
CA GLU A 180 22.78 -7.91 -42.99
C GLU A 180 21.39 -7.41 -42.61
N LEU A 181 21.21 -6.08 -42.61
CA LEU A 181 19.90 -5.47 -42.42
C LEU A 181 19.12 -5.48 -43.74
N LYS A 182 18.01 -6.22 -43.79
CA LYS A 182 17.11 -6.25 -44.94
C LYS A 182 15.80 -5.51 -44.63
N PRO A 183 15.28 -4.68 -45.56
CA PRO A 183 13.94 -4.12 -45.44
C PRO A 183 12.91 -5.24 -45.26
N ALA A 184 11.88 -5.02 -44.42
CA ALA A 184 10.85 -6.03 -44.17
C ALA A 184 10.15 -6.53 -45.46
N ASN A 185 10.18 -5.75 -46.54
CA ASN A 185 9.54 -6.06 -47.82
C ASN A 185 10.38 -6.98 -48.74
N ASP A 186 11.68 -7.16 -48.49
CA ASP A 186 12.59 -7.91 -49.37
C ASP A 186 12.82 -9.37 -48.92
N VAL A 187 12.17 -9.81 -47.83
CA VAL A 187 12.21 -11.21 -47.41
C VAL A 187 11.22 -12.00 -48.25
N THR A 188 11.62 -12.33 -49.48
CA THR A 188 10.89 -13.28 -50.33
C THR A 188 10.96 -14.68 -49.70
N GLU A 189 9.82 -15.37 -49.63
CA GLU A 189 9.61 -16.67 -48.95
C GLU A 189 10.44 -17.86 -49.52
N SER A 190 11.40 -17.61 -50.40
CA SER A 190 12.05 -18.63 -51.23
C SER A 190 13.25 -19.37 -50.61
N ASN A 191 13.58 -19.15 -49.33
CA ASN A 191 14.79 -19.75 -48.70
C ASN A 191 14.54 -20.63 -47.46
N LEU A 192 13.31 -21.09 -47.21
CA LEU A 192 13.05 -22.14 -46.22
C LEU A 192 13.18 -23.52 -46.86
N SER A 193 14.41 -24.02 -46.99
CA SER A 193 14.65 -25.42 -47.32
C SER A 193 14.20 -26.30 -46.14
N MET A 194 13.13 -27.05 -46.36
CA MET A 194 12.57 -28.04 -45.44
C MET A 194 13.60 -29.11 -45.09
N SER A 195 13.90 -29.24 -43.80
CA SER A 195 14.24 -30.52 -43.17
C SER A 195 13.02 -30.93 -42.36
N ASP A 196 12.30 -31.94 -42.83
CA ASP A 196 11.11 -32.52 -42.20
C ASP A 196 11.48 -33.10 -40.83
N ASP A 197 10.96 -32.49 -39.76
CA ASP A 197 10.73 -33.15 -38.48
C ASP A 197 9.43 -32.61 -37.88
N GLU A 198 8.44 -33.49 -37.76
CA GLU A 198 7.07 -33.18 -37.38
C GLU A 198 6.96 -32.79 -35.90
N SER A 199 6.64 -31.52 -35.63
CA SER A 199 5.80 -31.18 -34.48
C SER A 199 5.08 -29.86 -34.74
N ALA A 200 3.83 -30.00 -35.16
CA ALA A 200 2.87 -28.92 -35.33
C ALA A 200 2.54 -28.28 -33.97
N ASP A 201 2.88 -27.01 -33.81
CA ASP A 201 2.08 -25.98 -33.11
C ASP A 201 2.92 -24.71 -32.94
N ARG A 202 2.90 -23.82 -33.94
CA ARG A 202 3.12 -22.35 -33.78
C ARG A 202 3.08 -21.60 -35.10
N ALA A 203 1.91 -21.07 -35.44
CA ALA A 203 1.81 -19.91 -36.30
C ALA A 203 0.55 -19.11 -35.91
N SER A 204 0.67 -18.24 -34.91
CA SER A 204 -0.25 -17.12 -34.73
C SER A 204 0.59 -15.85 -34.59
N GLY A 205 0.40 -14.93 -35.53
CA GLY A 205 1.03 -13.62 -35.53
C GLY A 205 0.64 -12.87 -34.26
N PHE A 206 1.63 -12.55 -33.43
CA PHE A 206 1.43 -11.76 -32.23
C PHE A 206 1.34 -10.27 -32.60
N PRO A 207 0.33 -9.52 -32.10
CA PRO A 207 0.28 -8.07 -32.25
C PRO A 207 1.45 -7.42 -31.49
N GLU A 208 2.03 -6.36 -32.06
CA GLU A 208 3.09 -5.57 -31.45
C GLU A 208 2.56 -4.84 -30.20
N ASP A 209 3.01 -5.26 -29.02
CA ASP A 209 2.33 -5.01 -27.75
C ASP A 209 3.21 -4.17 -26.78
N ASP A 210 3.84 -3.11 -27.30
CA ASP A 210 4.87 -2.30 -26.60
C ASP A 210 4.52 -0.79 -26.45
N GLU A 211 3.27 -0.36 -26.61
CA GLU A 211 2.83 1.00 -26.25
C GLU A 211 2.50 1.09 -24.76
N ASP A 212 3.53 1.21 -23.92
CA ASP A 212 3.43 1.77 -22.56
C ASP A 212 4.85 2.04 -22.05
N SER A 213 5.37 3.22 -22.39
CA SER A 213 6.55 3.77 -21.74
C SER A 213 6.27 5.22 -21.34
N GLU A 214 5.86 5.41 -20.08
CA GLU A 214 5.87 6.71 -19.43
C GLU A 214 7.32 7.24 -19.42
N GLU A 215 7.51 8.40 -20.03
CA GLU A 215 8.79 9.06 -20.26
C GLU A 215 9.24 9.77 -18.96
N GLU A 216 10.23 9.22 -18.24
CA GLU A 216 10.86 9.92 -17.10
C GLU A 216 11.68 11.14 -17.59
N PRO A 217 11.62 12.30 -16.89
CA PRO A 217 12.39 13.47 -17.26
C PRO A 217 13.91 13.30 -17.00
N PRO A 218 14.77 13.95 -17.81
CA PRO A 218 16.22 13.73 -17.79
C PRO A 218 16.91 14.26 -16.51
N PRO A 219 17.97 13.60 -16.01
CA PRO A 219 18.71 14.05 -14.84
C PRO A 219 19.61 15.26 -15.16
N LYS A 220 19.58 16.28 -14.30
CA LYS A 220 20.48 17.45 -14.34
C LYS A 220 21.91 17.07 -13.89
N PRO A 221 22.95 17.73 -14.42
CA PRO A 221 24.35 17.38 -14.17
C PRO A 221 24.79 17.80 -12.77
N ARG A 222 25.55 16.93 -12.09
CA ARG A 222 26.27 17.25 -10.84
C ARG A 222 27.65 17.84 -11.18
N PRO A 223 28.11 18.88 -10.46
CA PRO A 223 29.51 19.29 -10.51
C PRO A 223 30.39 18.42 -9.60
N SER A 224 31.63 18.25 -10.04
CA SER A 224 32.71 17.46 -9.44
C SER A 224 33.68 18.30 -8.59
N ALA A 225 34.47 17.56 -7.77
CA ALA A 225 35.59 17.96 -6.88
C ALA A 225 35.17 18.36 -5.44
N SER A 226 35.77 17.84 -4.36
CA SER A 226 37.19 17.54 -4.11
C SER A 226 37.38 16.51 -2.98
N ALA A 227 38.48 15.75 -3.00
CA ALA A 227 39.04 14.95 -1.90
C ALA A 227 40.11 15.78 -1.11
N PRO A 228 40.96 15.26 -0.16
CA PRO A 228 41.11 13.89 0.39
C PRO A 228 41.52 13.79 1.90
N LEU A 229 41.83 12.54 2.32
CA LEU A 229 42.67 12.05 3.45
C LEU A 229 42.06 11.95 4.86
N ASN A 230 42.07 10.74 5.47
CA ASN A 230 43.17 10.31 6.35
C ASN A 230 43.06 8.83 6.80
N ASN A 231 44.21 8.17 6.91
CA ASN A 231 44.43 6.82 7.41
C ASN A 231 44.31 6.77 8.94
N ASN A 232 43.87 5.63 9.51
CA ASN A 232 44.72 4.91 10.46
C ASN A 232 44.27 3.49 10.79
N LYS A 233 45.30 2.71 11.10
CA LYS A 233 45.43 1.27 11.19
C LYS A 233 45.72 0.91 12.65
N THR A 234 45.00 -0.03 13.24
CA THR A 234 45.50 -0.76 14.41
C THR A 234 44.89 -2.16 14.54
N ARG A 235 45.76 -3.07 14.97
CA ARG A 235 45.70 -4.53 15.02
C ARG A 235 45.58 -4.93 16.50
N SER A 236 44.84 -6.00 16.82
CA SER A 236 45.32 -7.19 17.59
C SER A 236 44.24 -7.89 18.46
N VAL A 237 44.12 -9.23 18.25
CA VAL A 237 44.18 -10.38 19.21
C VAL A 237 43.22 -10.32 20.45
N THR A 238 42.37 -11.30 20.77
CA THR A 238 42.67 -12.67 21.29
C THR A 238 41.39 -13.54 21.43
N MET A 239 41.58 -14.86 21.40
CA MET A 239 40.65 -15.98 21.58
C MET A 239 39.83 -16.00 22.88
N HIS A 240 38.58 -16.48 22.82
CA HIS A 240 37.92 -17.32 23.84
C HIS A 240 36.75 -18.10 23.19
N SER A 241 36.77 -19.42 23.34
CA SER A 241 35.73 -20.36 22.87
C SER A 241 34.54 -20.37 23.84
N PRO A 242 33.28 -20.33 23.37
CA PRO A 242 32.11 -20.63 24.18
C PRO A 242 31.55 -22.05 23.92
N PRO A 243 30.78 -22.61 24.87
CA PRO A 243 30.31 -23.98 24.83
C PRO A 243 29.20 -24.20 23.79
N GLU A 244 29.17 -25.42 23.26
CA GLU A 244 28.30 -25.89 22.19
C GLU A 244 26.83 -26.09 22.64
N ASP A 245 25.96 -25.86 21.64
CA ASP A 245 24.82 -26.71 21.25
C ASP A 245 23.38 -26.55 21.76
N ASN A 246 23.02 -25.54 22.55
CA ASN A 246 21.59 -25.23 22.77
C ASN A 246 21.09 -24.00 21.98
N SER A 247 21.99 -23.22 21.37
CA SER A 247 21.61 -21.98 20.66
C SER A 247 20.90 -22.23 19.34
N ALA A 248 21.27 -23.30 18.62
CA ALA A 248 20.67 -23.60 17.31
C ALA A 248 19.25 -24.14 17.45
N GLU A 249 19.01 -24.97 18.46
CA GLU A 249 17.68 -25.52 18.76
C GLU A 249 16.74 -24.44 19.31
N ILE A 250 17.22 -23.55 20.19
CA ILE A 250 16.43 -22.39 20.66
C ILE A 250 16.07 -21.47 19.48
N ALA A 251 17.00 -21.24 18.54
CA ALA A 251 16.73 -20.42 17.36
C ALA A 251 15.72 -21.08 16.39
N ALA A 252 15.79 -22.40 16.21
CA ALA A 252 14.83 -23.15 15.41
C ALA A 252 13.42 -23.10 16.01
N LEU A 253 13.29 -23.33 17.32
CA LEU A 253 12.01 -23.24 18.03
C LEU A 253 11.46 -21.81 18.08
N GLN A 254 12.31 -20.78 18.13
CA GLN A 254 11.87 -19.38 18.02
C GLN A 254 11.32 -19.07 16.62
N GLN A 255 11.95 -19.62 15.58
CA GLN A 255 11.48 -19.47 14.21
C GLN A 255 10.14 -20.16 13.98
N GLU A 256 9.96 -21.38 14.50
CA GLU A 256 8.69 -22.12 14.43
C GLU A 256 7.55 -21.38 15.14
N VAL A 257 7.80 -20.77 16.30
CA VAL A 257 6.81 -19.95 17.00
C VAL A 257 6.42 -18.70 16.18
N GLU A 258 7.36 -18.09 15.48
CA GLU A 258 7.07 -16.94 14.61
C GLU A 258 6.27 -17.34 13.36
N ASP A 259 6.55 -18.50 12.77
CA ASP A 259 5.79 -18.99 11.63
C ASP A 259 4.35 -19.37 12.01
N LEU A 260 4.16 -20.02 13.17
CA LEU A 260 2.82 -20.28 13.74
C LEU A 260 2.06 -18.98 14.05
N ARG A 261 2.74 -17.90 14.46
CA ARG A 261 2.12 -16.57 14.65
C ARG A 261 1.65 -15.98 13.32
N ARG A 262 2.45 -16.07 12.26
CA ARG A 262 2.07 -15.59 10.92
C ARG A 262 0.89 -16.34 10.36
N ASP A 263 0.84 -17.66 10.54
CA ASP A 263 -0.27 -18.48 10.06
C ASP A 263 -1.57 -18.20 10.83
N LYS A 264 -1.48 -17.96 12.14
CA LYS A 264 -2.60 -17.46 12.93
C LYS A 264 -3.12 -16.11 12.39
N ASP A 265 -2.24 -15.16 12.10
CA ASP A 265 -2.64 -13.85 11.58
C ASP A 265 -3.31 -13.97 10.19
N ARG A 266 -2.81 -14.86 9.33
CA ARG A 266 -3.43 -15.16 8.02
C ARG A 266 -4.82 -15.78 8.17
N ALA A 267 -4.95 -16.77 9.06
CA ALA A 267 -6.22 -17.42 9.34
C ALA A 267 -7.23 -16.44 9.95
N GLN A 268 -6.78 -15.54 10.84
CA GLN A 268 -7.62 -14.47 11.40
C GLN A 268 -8.10 -13.51 10.33
N LYS A 269 -7.21 -13.01 9.45
CA LYS A 269 -7.61 -12.14 8.32
C LYS A 269 -8.62 -12.81 7.39
N LYS A 270 -8.45 -14.12 7.13
CA LYS A 270 -9.41 -14.90 6.34
C LYS A 270 -10.77 -15.00 7.05
N ALA A 271 -10.78 -15.23 8.36
CA ALA A 271 -12.00 -15.27 9.15
C ALA A 271 -12.72 -13.91 9.16
N ASP A 272 -11.99 -12.80 9.31
CA ASP A 272 -12.55 -11.44 9.29
C ASP A 272 -13.17 -11.12 7.92
N LYS A 273 -12.49 -11.50 6.83
CA LYS A 273 -13.01 -11.35 5.46
C LYS A 273 -14.30 -12.16 5.25
N LEU A 274 -14.30 -13.45 5.61
CA LEU A 274 -15.50 -14.29 5.50
C LEU A 274 -16.65 -13.77 6.37
N GLN A 275 -16.35 -13.17 7.52
CA GLN A 275 -17.36 -12.57 8.39
C GLN A 275 -17.98 -11.30 7.79
N SER A 276 -17.20 -10.49 7.07
CA SER A 276 -17.72 -9.35 6.28
C SER A 276 -18.62 -9.84 5.14
N GLU A 277 -18.15 -10.81 4.34
CA GLU A 277 -18.94 -11.36 3.22
C GLU A 277 -20.26 -11.99 3.69
N LEU A 278 -20.28 -12.56 4.91
CA LEU A 278 -21.48 -13.11 5.53
C LEU A 278 -22.46 -12.00 5.96
N ALA A 279 -21.96 -10.87 6.46
CA ALA A 279 -22.79 -9.72 6.79
C ALA A 279 -23.47 -9.15 5.53
N ASP A 280 -22.70 -8.91 4.46
CA ASP A 280 -23.22 -8.38 3.19
C ASP A 280 -24.27 -9.32 2.58
N ALA A 281 -24.04 -10.64 2.63
CA ALA A 281 -25.00 -11.62 2.11
C ALA A 281 -26.30 -11.68 2.94
N ARG A 282 -26.24 -11.38 4.25
CA ARG A 282 -27.45 -11.30 5.10
C ARG A 282 -28.27 -10.08 4.77
N GLU A 283 -27.63 -8.93 4.58
CA GLU A 283 -28.28 -7.68 4.20
C GLU A 283 -29.01 -7.83 2.85
N GLN A 284 -28.38 -8.44 1.84
CA GLN A 284 -29.03 -8.72 0.55
C GLN A 284 -30.25 -9.65 0.66
N ILE A 285 -30.21 -10.64 1.57
CA ILE A 285 -31.36 -11.53 1.79
C ILE A 285 -32.50 -10.78 2.51
N GLU A 286 -32.18 -9.86 3.42
CA GLU A 286 -33.17 -9.02 4.10
C GLU A 286 -33.87 -8.09 3.10
N GLU A 287 -33.11 -7.39 2.25
CA GLU A 287 -33.63 -6.52 1.18
C GLU A 287 -34.55 -7.28 0.22
N LEU A 288 -34.12 -8.45 -0.29
CA LEU A 288 -34.97 -9.29 -1.17
C LEU A 288 -36.21 -9.83 -0.44
N SER A 289 -36.15 -10.01 0.89
CA SER A 289 -37.29 -10.48 1.67
C SER A 289 -38.33 -9.38 1.85
N GLU A 290 -37.91 -8.14 2.10
CA GLU A 290 -38.78 -6.97 2.14
C GLU A 290 -39.45 -6.74 0.77
N GLU A 291 -38.69 -6.83 -0.32
CA GLU A 291 -39.23 -6.70 -1.68
C GLU A 291 -40.29 -7.78 -1.98
N LEU A 292 -40.04 -9.04 -1.60
CA LEU A 292 -41.02 -10.10 -1.72
C LEU A 292 -42.30 -9.84 -0.90
N GLU A 293 -42.18 -9.27 0.31
CA GLU A 293 -43.34 -8.96 1.16
C GLU A 293 -44.19 -7.81 0.59
N THR A 294 -43.56 -6.79 0.01
CA THR A 294 -44.26 -5.69 -0.67
C THR A 294 -45.02 -6.16 -1.92
N LEU A 295 -44.41 -7.03 -2.73
CA LEU A 295 -45.06 -7.62 -3.91
C LEU A 295 -46.21 -8.56 -3.52
N GLN A 296 -46.04 -9.37 -2.46
CA GLN A 296 -47.11 -10.24 -1.96
C GLN A 296 -48.30 -9.46 -1.40
N SER A 297 -48.04 -8.37 -0.67
CA SER A 297 -49.08 -7.48 -0.12
C SER A 297 -49.85 -6.75 -1.23
N SER A 298 -49.16 -6.36 -2.30
CA SER A 298 -49.76 -5.73 -3.48
C SER A 298 -50.67 -6.68 -4.26
N ASN A 299 -50.30 -7.96 -4.35
CA ASN A 299 -51.12 -8.99 -5.00
C ASN A 299 -52.34 -9.41 -4.15
N GLY A 300 -52.20 -9.43 -2.81
CA GLY A 300 -53.30 -9.77 -1.88
C GLY A 300 -54.45 -8.76 -1.89
N ASN A 301 -54.14 -7.47 -2.01
CA ASN A 301 -55.15 -6.39 -2.01
C ASN A 301 -55.96 -6.31 -3.32
N ASN A 302 -55.41 -6.75 -4.45
CA ASN A 302 -56.13 -6.83 -5.72
C ASN A 302 -57.16 -7.97 -5.79
N SER A 303 -57.11 -8.94 -4.86
CA SER A 303 -58.07 -10.06 -4.82
C SER A 303 -59.43 -9.74 -4.19
N LYS A 304 -59.57 -8.62 -3.46
CA LYS A 304 -60.83 -8.23 -2.78
C LYS A 304 -61.67 -7.18 -3.53
N ILE A 305 -61.20 -6.63 -4.64
CA ILE A 305 -61.88 -5.54 -5.38
C ILE A 305 -62.51 -6.01 -6.72
N SER A 306 -62.33 -7.26 -7.13
CA SER A 306 -62.71 -7.73 -8.48
C SER A 306 -63.72 -8.87 -8.44
N LYS A 307 -64.96 -8.55 -8.05
CA LYS A 307 -66.16 -9.35 -8.43
C LYS A 307 -66.95 -8.77 -9.60
N SER A 308 -66.50 -7.68 -10.19
CA SER A 308 -67.01 -7.20 -11.47
C SER A 308 -65.93 -6.37 -12.14
N THR A 309 -65.37 -6.89 -13.24
CA THR A 309 -64.93 -6.17 -14.46
C THR A 309 -63.88 -7.06 -15.15
N THR A 310 -64.32 -7.71 -16.21
CA THR A 310 -63.49 -8.49 -17.13
C THR A 310 -62.62 -7.53 -17.93
N LEU A 311 -61.34 -7.37 -17.59
CA LEU A 311 -60.31 -6.76 -18.45
C LEU A 311 -58.92 -7.30 -18.08
N GLN A 312 -58.11 -7.54 -19.10
CA GLN A 312 -56.82 -8.25 -19.13
C GLN A 312 -55.85 -7.91 -17.98
N GLY A 313 -55.51 -8.92 -17.17
CA GLY A 313 -54.38 -8.86 -16.24
C GLY A 313 -53.06 -9.16 -16.95
N SER A 314 -52.04 -8.35 -16.65
CA SER A 314 -50.66 -8.46 -17.15
C SER A 314 -50.00 -9.78 -16.70
N PRO A 315 -49.39 -10.58 -17.60
CA PRO A 315 -48.63 -11.79 -17.25
C PRO A 315 -47.27 -11.54 -16.57
N ASP A 316 -46.75 -10.30 -16.54
CA ASP A 316 -45.35 -10.02 -16.17
C ASP A 316 -45.04 -10.19 -14.67
N ASP A 317 -45.95 -9.81 -13.77
CA ASP A 317 -45.68 -9.81 -12.32
C ASP A 317 -45.45 -11.23 -11.75
N SER A 318 -45.96 -12.27 -12.41
CA SER A 318 -45.74 -13.66 -12.00
C SER A 318 -44.35 -14.19 -12.38
N SER A 319 -43.70 -13.61 -13.39
CA SER A 319 -42.35 -13.98 -13.81
C SER A 319 -41.33 -13.44 -12.83
N GLU A 320 -41.45 -12.15 -12.51
CA GLU A 320 -40.54 -11.43 -11.61
C GLU A 320 -40.53 -12.04 -10.20
N LEU A 321 -41.69 -12.44 -9.68
CA LEU A 321 -41.80 -13.09 -8.37
C LEU A 321 -41.15 -14.48 -8.33
N LYS A 322 -41.03 -15.15 -9.48
CA LYS A 322 -40.35 -16.45 -9.60
C LYS A 322 -38.83 -16.28 -9.63
N ASP A 323 -38.35 -15.25 -10.31
CA ASP A 323 -36.92 -14.93 -10.41
C ASP A 323 -36.37 -14.46 -9.05
N LEU A 324 -37.08 -13.58 -8.34
CA LEU A 324 -36.70 -13.14 -6.98
C LEU A 324 -36.63 -14.31 -5.98
N ARG A 325 -37.55 -15.28 -6.08
CA ARG A 325 -37.50 -16.51 -5.27
C ARG A 325 -36.29 -17.38 -5.60
N GLN A 326 -35.91 -17.45 -6.88
CA GLN A 326 -34.76 -18.20 -7.33
C GLN A 326 -33.44 -17.55 -6.85
N ASP A 327 -33.35 -16.23 -6.89
CA ASP A 327 -32.15 -15.50 -6.46
C ASP A 327 -32.00 -15.51 -4.93
N LYS A 328 -33.10 -15.39 -4.18
CA LYS A 328 -33.09 -15.63 -2.72
C LYS A 328 -32.54 -17.03 -2.39
N SER A 329 -33.01 -18.07 -3.09
CA SER A 329 -32.53 -19.45 -2.88
C SER A 329 -31.04 -19.62 -3.22
N ARG A 330 -30.53 -18.91 -4.23
CA ARG A 330 -29.09 -18.92 -4.57
C ARG A 330 -28.25 -18.25 -3.50
N LEU A 331 -28.70 -17.11 -2.96
CA LEU A 331 -28.01 -16.39 -1.89
C LEU A 331 -28.00 -17.18 -0.58
N GLU A 332 -29.10 -17.84 -0.22
CA GLU A 332 -29.17 -18.72 0.95
C GLU A 332 -28.14 -19.86 0.87
N LYS A 333 -27.99 -20.51 -0.30
CA LYS A 333 -26.96 -21.54 -0.51
C LYS A 333 -25.53 -20.98 -0.43
N LYS A 334 -25.32 -19.76 -0.93
CA LYS A 334 -24.02 -19.07 -0.83
C LYS A 334 -23.68 -18.74 0.64
N LEU A 335 -24.67 -18.30 1.41
CA LEU A 335 -24.55 -18.01 2.84
C LEU A 335 -24.19 -19.29 3.61
N GLU A 336 -24.86 -20.41 3.34
CA GLU A 336 -24.55 -21.71 3.95
C GLU A 336 -23.10 -22.14 3.67
N LYS A 337 -22.63 -21.95 2.44
CA LYS A 337 -21.24 -22.24 2.06
C LYS A 337 -20.23 -21.34 2.79
N ILE A 338 -20.47 -20.03 2.85
CA ILE A 338 -19.59 -19.09 3.57
C ILE A 338 -19.58 -19.42 5.08
N GLN A 339 -20.73 -19.77 5.64
CA GLN A 339 -20.86 -20.18 7.04
C GLN A 339 -20.03 -21.44 7.34
N ALA A 340 -20.03 -22.42 6.43
CA ALA A 340 -19.21 -23.63 6.55
C ALA A 340 -17.70 -23.31 6.49
N GLU A 341 -17.26 -22.50 5.52
CA GLU A 341 -15.85 -22.09 5.38
C GLU A 341 -15.36 -21.26 6.59
N LEU A 342 -16.24 -20.43 7.17
CA LEU A 342 -15.94 -19.68 8.39
C LEU A 342 -15.75 -20.61 9.59
N ASN A 343 -16.61 -21.62 9.74
CA ASN A 343 -16.51 -22.60 10.83
C ASN A 343 -15.23 -23.44 10.72
N GLU A 344 -14.87 -23.86 9.51
CA GLU A 344 -13.62 -24.58 9.24
C GLU A 344 -12.39 -23.71 9.58
N THR A 345 -12.39 -22.45 9.15
CA THR A 345 -11.29 -21.51 9.44
C THR A 345 -11.18 -21.24 10.95
N LYS A 346 -12.30 -21.14 11.67
CA LYS A 346 -12.31 -21.02 13.15
C LYS A 346 -11.75 -22.26 13.84
N ALA A 347 -12.07 -23.46 13.35
CA ALA A 347 -11.52 -24.70 13.87
C ALA A 347 -9.99 -24.79 13.67
N GLN A 348 -9.50 -24.40 12.48
CA GLN A 348 -8.05 -24.30 12.21
C GLN A 348 -7.35 -23.31 13.15
N ASN A 349 -7.95 -22.15 13.40
CA ASN A 349 -7.42 -21.17 14.35
C ASN A 349 -7.36 -21.70 15.80
N GLN A 350 -8.37 -22.49 16.22
CA GLN A 350 -8.36 -23.13 17.54
C GLN A 350 -7.26 -24.18 17.66
N GLN A 351 -7.02 -24.99 16.61
CA GLN A 351 -5.91 -25.94 16.58
C GLN A 351 -4.57 -25.24 16.68
N LEU A 352 -4.34 -24.17 15.90
CA LEU A 352 -3.10 -23.37 15.97
C LEU A 352 -2.87 -22.75 17.36
N LEU A 353 -3.94 -22.26 18.00
CA LEU A 353 -3.86 -21.76 19.38
C LEU A 353 -3.48 -22.85 20.38
N GLN A 354 -3.98 -24.07 20.20
CA GLN A 354 -3.66 -25.20 21.05
C GLN A 354 -2.19 -25.63 20.87
N THR A 355 -1.70 -25.72 19.63
CA THR A 355 -0.28 -26.02 19.34
C THR A 355 0.66 -24.96 19.94
N LEU A 356 0.30 -23.67 19.85
CA LEU A 356 1.07 -22.59 20.47
C LEU A 356 1.09 -22.70 22.01
N LYS A 357 0.01 -23.19 22.62
CA LYS A 357 -0.09 -23.36 24.08
C LYS A 357 0.75 -24.56 24.56
N GLU A 358 0.67 -25.68 23.86
CA GLU A 358 1.47 -26.89 24.14
C GLU A 358 2.98 -26.61 24.02
N GLY A 359 3.39 -25.82 23.01
CA GLY A 359 4.78 -25.38 22.87
C GLY A 359 5.28 -24.43 23.99
N GLN A 360 4.37 -23.72 24.67
CA GLN A 360 4.71 -22.85 25.81
C GLN A 360 4.75 -23.61 27.14
N GLU A 361 3.90 -24.63 27.32
CA GLU A 361 3.87 -25.46 28.53
C GLU A 361 5.08 -26.41 28.58
N GLY A 362 5.54 -26.93 27.43
CA GLY A 362 6.76 -27.74 27.35
C GLY A 362 8.05 -27.00 27.73
N ARG A 363 8.06 -25.66 27.73
CA ARG A 363 9.22 -24.86 28.19
C ARG A 363 9.26 -24.68 29.71
N LYS A 364 8.11 -24.65 30.38
CA LYS A 364 8.03 -24.43 31.83
C LYS A 364 8.48 -25.63 32.66
N SER A 365 8.46 -26.84 32.11
CA SER A 365 8.90 -28.07 32.79
C SER A 365 10.42 -28.31 32.75
N SER A 366 11.19 -27.48 32.03
CA SER A 366 12.66 -27.64 31.91
C SER A 366 13.49 -26.66 32.75
N GLU A 367 12.85 -25.75 33.51
CA GLU A 367 13.52 -24.65 34.23
C GLU A 367 13.56 -24.80 35.77
N ASP A 368 13.48 -26.03 36.31
CA ASP A 368 13.70 -26.31 37.73
C ASP A 368 15.18 -26.60 38.04
N THR A 369 15.98 -25.54 38.18
CA THR A 369 17.28 -25.58 38.90
C THR A 369 17.56 -24.25 39.60
N PRO A 370 18.21 -24.23 40.78
CA PRO A 370 18.09 -23.12 41.74
C PRO A 370 18.99 -21.93 41.37
N LYS A 371 18.38 -20.76 41.16
CA LYS A 371 19.08 -19.49 40.84
C LYS A 371 19.69 -18.84 42.10
N ARG A 372 21.01 -18.65 42.11
CA ARG A 372 21.77 -17.82 43.08
C ARG A 372 21.56 -16.32 42.78
N PRO A 373 21.55 -15.42 43.79
CA PRO A 373 21.21 -14.01 43.59
C PRO A 373 22.46 -13.15 43.44
N LEU A 374 22.57 -12.36 42.36
CA LEU A 374 23.52 -11.25 42.28
C LEU A 374 22.89 -10.01 41.61
N LEU A 375 22.66 -9.02 42.49
CA LEU A 375 22.98 -7.59 42.38
C LEU A 375 22.36 -6.69 41.28
N ARG A 376 21.39 -5.91 41.79
CA ARG A 376 21.16 -4.45 41.73
C ARG A 376 20.79 -3.75 40.39
N PRO A 377 19.74 -2.89 40.41
CA PRO A 377 19.27 -2.13 39.27
C PRO A 377 20.02 -0.81 39.04
N PHE A 378 20.20 -0.47 37.77
CA PHE A 378 20.62 0.85 37.29
C PHE A 378 19.49 1.87 37.46
N SER A 379 19.76 2.94 38.20
CA SER A 379 18.94 4.14 38.26
C SER A 379 19.18 5.00 37.01
N ILE A 380 18.14 5.26 36.23
CA ILE A 380 18.13 6.32 35.20
C ILE A 380 17.29 7.46 35.76
N ALA A 381 17.96 8.53 36.16
CA ALA A 381 17.38 9.82 36.52
C ALA A 381 18.08 10.91 35.67
N GLY A 382 17.28 11.86 35.15
CA GLY A 382 17.70 13.08 34.47
C GLY A 382 17.37 13.08 32.97
N ASN A 383 16.67 14.05 32.37
CA ASN A 383 16.29 15.40 32.78
C ASN A 383 15.00 15.82 32.05
N LEU A 384 13.90 16.10 32.76
CA LEU A 384 12.88 17.03 32.29
C LEU A 384 13.35 18.44 32.67
N ARG A 385 13.67 19.27 31.67
CA ARG A 385 13.80 20.72 31.85
C ARG A 385 12.40 21.32 31.84
N THR A 386 11.94 21.79 33.00
CA THR A 386 10.90 22.82 33.08
C THR A 386 11.56 24.20 32.91
N PRO A 387 10.90 25.19 32.28
CA PRO A 387 11.37 26.57 32.31
C PRO A 387 11.09 27.17 33.69
N SER A 388 12.15 27.63 34.35
CA SER A 388 12.13 28.29 35.65
C SER A 388 11.68 29.74 35.51
N ASN A 389 10.67 30.13 36.29
CA ASN A 389 10.47 31.50 36.75
C ASN A 389 11.16 31.64 38.12
N ALA A 390 11.96 32.69 38.26
CA ALA A 390 12.73 33.01 39.46
C ALA A 390 12.00 34.07 40.28
N ASN A 391 11.76 33.78 41.56
CA ASN A 391 11.96 34.64 42.74
C ASN A 391 11.13 34.09 43.91
N ASP A 392 11.80 33.55 44.93
CA ASP A 392 11.92 34.27 46.20
C ASP A 392 12.78 33.46 47.20
N LYS A 393 13.69 34.18 47.85
CA LYS A 393 14.54 33.70 48.95
C LYS A 393 14.04 34.34 50.24
N ASN A 394 14.01 33.53 51.30
CA ASN A 394 14.15 33.82 52.75
C ASN A 394 13.15 32.94 53.52
N ALA A 395 13.43 32.33 54.67
CA ALA A 395 14.62 32.18 55.51
C ALA A 395 14.34 31.02 56.51
N SER A 396 15.41 30.47 57.12
CA SER A 396 15.54 29.83 58.45
C SER A 396 14.32 29.13 59.08
N GLY A 397 14.37 27.92 59.63
CA GLY A 397 15.44 27.18 60.28
C GLY A 397 14.82 26.27 61.36
N GLY A 398 15.57 25.30 61.89
CA GLY A 398 15.24 24.65 63.16
C GLY A 398 14.93 23.15 63.13
N SER A 399 15.87 22.39 63.71
CA SER A 399 15.62 21.38 64.75
C SER A 399 14.94 20.05 64.36
N THR A 400 15.79 19.02 64.27
CA THR A 400 15.45 17.62 64.55
C THR A 400 14.89 17.44 65.97
N PRO A 401 13.94 16.52 66.17
CA PRO A 401 14.19 15.50 67.18
C PRO A 401 13.81 14.09 66.76
N SER A 402 14.52 13.16 67.39
CA SER A 402 14.41 11.71 67.27
C SER A 402 13.14 11.16 67.94
N SER A 403 12.87 9.89 67.66
CA SER A 403 11.88 8.98 68.25
C SER A 403 10.51 8.97 67.56
N PHE A 404 10.30 7.93 66.73
CA PHE A 404 8.98 7.53 66.26
C PHE A 404 8.80 6.05 66.60
N SER A 405 7.98 5.82 67.62
CA SER A 405 7.33 4.54 67.91
C SER A 405 6.43 4.16 66.73
N GLU A 406 6.51 2.90 66.29
CA GLU A 406 5.63 2.31 65.28
C GLU A 406 4.15 2.51 65.64
N PRO A 407 3.37 3.26 64.83
CA PRO A 407 1.92 3.24 64.94
C PRO A 407 1.37 2.04 64.16
N ALA A 408 0.34 1.41 64.73
CA ALA A 408 -0.45 0.38 64.08
C ALA A 408 -0.92 0.83 62.67
N PRO A 409 -1.11 -0.11 61.70
CA PRO A 409 -1.50 0.20 60.34
C PRO A 409 -2.94 0.75 60.29
N MET A 410 -3.07 2.05 60.54
CA MET A 410 -4.29 2.82 60.30
C MET A 410 -4.51 2.95 58.78
N SER A 411 -5.78 2.87 58.41
CA SER A 411 -6.33 2.90 57.06
C SER A 411 -5.99 4.19 56.26
N ASN A 412 -4.73 4.36 55.83
CA ASN A 412 -4.28 5.48 54.99
C ASN A 412 -4.53 5.27 53.47
N GLY A 413 -5.49 4.41 53.12
CA GLY A 413 -5.80 4.08 51.73
C GLY A 413 -6.57 5.17 50.99
N SER A 414 -7.48 5.88 51.68
CA SER A 414 -8.36 6.88 51.07
C SER A 414 -7.62 8.15 50.64
N GLU A 415 -6.76 8.70 51.50
CA GLU A 415 -6.02 9.95 51.21
C GLU A 415 -5.07 9.82 50.00
N LYS A 416 -4.46 8.66 49.81
CA LYS A 416 -3.58 8.40 48.64
C LYS A 416 -4.37 8.34 47.34
N SER A 417 -5.60 7.83 47.38
CA SER A 417 -6.49 7.76 46.21
C SER A 417 -6.94 9.16 45.79
N GLU A 418 -7.38 9.99 46.73
CA GLU A 418 -7.82 11.36 46.48
C GLU A 418 -6.71 12.21 45.86
N ARG A 419 -5.50 12.15 46.42
CA ARG A 419 -4.35 12.90 45.88
C ARG A 419 -3.97 12.46 44.47
N THR A 420 -4.13 11.18 44.14
CA THR A 420 -3.85 10.66 42.79
C THR A 420 -4.87 11.18 41.78
N GLU A 421 -6.14 11.21 42.16
CA GLU A 421 -7.22 11.76 41.32
C GLU A 421 -7.04 13.25 41.06
N GLU A 422 -6.67 14.04 42.07
CA GLU A 422 -6.37 15.46 41.91
C GLU A 422 -5.24 15.73 40.92
N ILE A 423 -4.17 14.92 40.96
CA ILE A 423 -3.05 15.02 40.01
C ILE A 423 -3.53 14.69 38.59
N PHE A 424 -4.31 13.63 38.41
CA PHE A 424 -4.84 13.25 37.10
C PHE A 424 -5.73 14.32 36.51
N GLU A 425 -6.65 14.88 37.29
CA GLU A 425 -7.50 16.00 36.87
C GLU A 425 -6.69 17.25 36.52
N THR A 426 -5.63 17.54 37.28
CA THR A 426 -4.73 18.66 36.99
C THR A 426 -4.00 18.47 35.66
N ILE A 427 -3.55 17.24 35.37
CA ILE A 427 -2.90 16.90 34.09
C ILE A 427 -3.89 17.03 32.93
N LEU A 428 -5.09 16.49 33.05
CA LEU A 428 -6.12 16.60 32.00
C LEU A 428 -6.46 18.06 31.72
N LYS A 429 -6.68 18.86 32.77
CA LYS A 429 -6.95 20.30 32.65
C LYS A 429 -5.79 21.05 32.00
N ALA A 430 -4.55 20.72 32.36
CA ALA A 430 -3.38 21.36 31.76
C ALA A 430 -3.30 21.06 30.25
N ILE A 431 -3.49 19.81 29.82
CA ILE A 431 -3.48 19.45 28.40
C ILE A 431 -4.64 20.15 27.68
N ASN A 432 -5.85 20.09 28.22
CA ASN A 432 -7.05 20.70 27.63
C ASN A 432 -6.92 22.23 27.49
N ASN A 433 -6.38 22.91 28.50
CA ASN A 433 -6.23 24.36 28.49
C ASN A 433 -5.19 24.83 27.46
N ASN A 434 -4.11 24.06 27.25
CA ASN A 434 -3.07 24.42 26.30
C ASN A 434 -3.38 24.01 24.84
N THR A 435 -4.34 23.11 24.63
CA THR A 435 -4.66 22.58 23.29
C THR A 435 -6.00 23.09 22.78
N ILE A 436 -7.08 22.74 23.48
CA ILE A 436 -8.47 22.96 23.02
C ILE A 436 -8.94 24.36 23.36
N SER A 437 -8.57 24.88 24.53
CA SER A 437 -8.97 26.22 24.96
C SER A 437 -8.16 27.32 24.27
N ASN A 438 -6.99 26.99 23.74
CA ASN A 438 -6.16 27.90 22.97
C ASN A 438 -6.50 27.78 21.47
N THR A 439 -7.54 28.49 21.02
CA THR A 439 -7.99 28.48 19.62
C THR A 439 -6.95 28.97 18.62
N GLU A 440 -5.85 29.57 19.09
CA GLU A 440 -4.74 30.07 18.30
C GLU A 440 -3.49 29.18 18.36
N ALA A 441 -3.57 28.02 19.00
CA ALA A 441 -2.45 27.10 19.06
C ALA A 441 -1.93 26.75 17.66
N GLU A 442 -0.64 26.96 17.44
CA GLU A 442 0.01 26.64 16.18
C GLU A 442 0.05 25.12 15.98
N ALA A 443 -0.01 24.68 14.72
CA ALA A 443 0.02 23.26 14.38
C ALA A 443 1.23 22.53 14.98
N ASP A 444 2.39 23.19 15.04
CA ASP A 444 3.61 22.61 15.62
C ASP A 444 3.49 22.36 17.13
N GLU A 445 2.81 23.25 17.86
CA GLU A 445 2.55 23.08 19.29
C GLU A 445 1.56 21.93 19.51
N LEU A 446 0.50 21.87 18.71
CA LEU A 446 -0.50 20.80 18.78
C LEU A 446 0.08 19.43 18.43
N VAL A 447 1.03 19.34 17.49
CA VAL A 447 1.80 18.12 17.21
C VAL A 447 2.58 17.65 18.44
N GLN A 448 3.21 18.57 19.18
CA GLN A 448 3.94 18.24 20.40
C GLN A 448 2.99 17.77 21.52
N TRP A 449 1.85 18.44 21.71
CA TRP A 449 0.85 18.03 22.69
C TRP A 449 0.22 16.69 22.36
N LEU A 450 -0.05 16.41 21.08
CA LEU A 450 -0.55 15.12 20.64
C LEU A 450 0.45 14.01 20.98
N ALA A 451 1.71 14.21 20.61
CA ALA A 451 2.78 13.27 20.91
C ALA A 451 2.98 13.06 22.42
N PHE A 452 2.95 14.13 23.20
CA PHE A 452 3.03 14.08 24.67
C PHE A 452 1.89 13.25 25.26
N THR A 453 0.66 13.52 24.84
CA THR A 453 -0.54 12.85 25.37
C THR A 453 -0.53 11.36 25.02
N ILE A 454 -0.14 11.00 23.80
CA ILE A 454 0.02 9.60 23.36
C ILE A 454 1.12 8.89 24.15
N ASN A 455 2.27 9.54 24.35
CA ASN A 455 3.38 8.96 25.11
C ASN A 455 3.05 8.82 26.60
N LEU A 456 2.34 9.78 27.19
CA LEU A 456 1.84 9.69 28.55
C LEU A 456 0.90 8.48 28.70
N PHE A 457 -0.04 8.32 27.78
CA PHE A 457 -0.93 7.15 27.74
C PHE A 457 -0.13 5.84 27.68
N LYS A 458 0.88 5.78 26.79
CA LYS A 458 1.78 4.63 26.65
C LYS A 458 2.53 4.31 27.95
N VAL A 459 3.15 5.32 28.57
CA VAL A 459 3.94 5.16 29.78
C VAL A 459 3.08 4.68 30.94
N LEU A 460 1.92 5.30 31.17
CA LEU A 460 1.01 4.91 32.26
C LEU A 460 0.53 3.48 32.09
N ARG A 461 0.25 3.08 30.85
CA ARG A 461 -0.22 1.74 30.55
C ARG A 461 0.84 0.66 30.69
N HIS A 462 2.08 0.91 30.26
CA HIS A 462 3.16 -0.08 30.36
C HIS A 462 3.88 -0.05 31.71
N GLY A 463 3.93 1.11 32.37
CA GLY A 463 4.61 1.30 33.65
C GLY A 463 3.83 0.73 34.84
N THR A 464 2.52 0.57 34.72
CA THR A 464 1.67 -0.05 35.75
C THR A 464 1.69 -1.58 35.60
N LEU A 465 2.88 -2.16 35.78
CA LEU A 465 3.21 -3.58 35.52
C LEU A 465 2.38 -4.64 36.26
N ASN A 466 1.46 -4.27 37.16
CA ASN A 466 0.69 -5.22 37.96
C ASN A 466 -0.83 -4.95 38.01
N ILE A 467 -1.34 -3.89 37.38
CA ILE A 467 -2.79 -3.67 37.32
C ILE A 467 -3.25 -4.22 35.98
N ALA A 468 -4.07 -5.26 36.00
CA ALA A 468 -4.66 -5.84 34.80
C ALA A 468 -5.59 -4.82 34.15
N VAL A 469 -5.04 -3.96 33.29
CA VAL A 469 -5.81 -3.04 32.46
C VAL A 469 -6.70 -3.88 31.56
N ASP A 470 -8.02 -3.80 31.75
CA ASP A 470 -8.97 -4.56 30.95
C ASP A 470 -8.98 -4.02 29.50
N LYS A 471 -8.29 -4.75 28.62
CA LYS A 471 -8.20 -4.44 27.20
C LYS A 471 -9.57 -4.38 26.51
N LYS A 472 -10.59 -5.07 27.04
CA LYS A 472 -11.96 -5.05 26.48
C LYS A 472 -12.66 -3.73 26.82
N LEU A 473 -12.46 -3.22 28.03
CA LEU A 473 -13.01 -1.94 28.48
C LEU A 473 -12.46 -0.76 27.66
N LEU A 474 -11.15 -0.72 27.38
CA LEU A 474 -10.54 0.36 26.60
C LEU A 474 -10.89 0.33 25.09
N LYS A 475 -11.35 -0.81 24.57
CA LYS A 475 -11.78 -0.95 23.17
C LYS A 475 -13.21 -0.51 22.95
N LYS A 476 -14.09 -0.65 23.95
CA LYS A 476 -15.50 -0.29 23.84
C LYS A 476 -15.68 1.20 24.08
N THR A 477 -16.43 1.88 23.23
CA THR A 477 -16.89 3.25 23.50
C THR A 477 -17.84 3.17 24.71
N LEU A 478 -17.33 3.54 25.88
CA LEU A 478 -18.09 3.46 27.13
C LEU A 478 -19.13 4.58 27.19
N LYS A 479 -20.36 4.25 27.59
CA LYS A 479 -21.37 5.28 27.86
C LYS A 479 -21.04 5.97 29.18
N SER A 480 -21.43 7.23 29.35
CA SER A 480 -21.13 8.06 30.54
C SER A 480 -21.49 7.40 31.88
N LYS A 481 -22.51 6.52 31.90
CA LYS A 481 -22.96 5.81 33.11
C LYS A 481 -22.01 4.69 33.58
N ASP A 482 -21.15 4.18 32.70
CA ASP A 482 -20.23 3.07 33.00
C ASP A 482 -18.87 3.58 33.52
N LEU A 483 -18.57 4.88 33.34
CA LEU A 483 -17.31 5.51 33.71
C LEU A 483 -17.10 5.63 35.23
N SER A 484 -18.17 5.75 36.01
CA SER A 484 -18.10 5.82 37.48
C SER A 484 -17.77 4.48 38.14
N GLN A 485 -17.88 3.37 37.40
CA GLN A 485 -17.55 2.03 37.89
C GLN A 485 -16.08 1.64 37.67
N LEU A 486 -15.33 2.45 36.92
CA LEU A 486 -13.91 2.22 36.66
C LEU A 486 -13.07 2.69 37.85
N ASP A 487 -11.99 1.98 38.13
CA ASP A 487 -10.96 2.49 39.03
C ASP A 487 -10.37 3.80 38.48
N THR A 488 -9.80 4.59 39.38
CA THR A 488 -9.27 5.94 39.09
C THR A 488 -8.27 5.95 37.93
N LEU A 489 -7.44 4.91 37.79
CA LEU A 489 -6.47 4.82 36.70
C LEU A 489 -7.15 4.53 35.35
N ASN A 490 -8.06 3.55 35.29
CA ASN A 490 -8.78 3.24 34.06
C ASN A 490 -9.67 4.39 33.59
N ARG A 491 -10.31 5.11 34.52
CA ARG A 491 -11.04 6.35 34.23
C ARG A 491 -10.13 7.43 33.65
N PHE A 492 -8.95 7.62 34.26
CA PHE A 492 -7.95 8.57 33.74
C PHE A 492 -7.44 8.18 32.35
N LEU A 493 -7.10 6.90 32.11
CA LEU A 493 -6.67 6.42 30.80
C LEU A 493 -7.77 6.60 29.74
N HIS A 494 -9.04 6.36 30.08
CA HIS A 494 -10.15 6.62 29.18
C HIS A 494 -10.26 8.12 28.83
N ASN A 495 -10.20 9.00 29.83
CA ASN A 495 -10.24 10.44 29.62
C ASN A 495 -9.03 10.92 28.79
N LEU A 496 -7.84 10.38 29.05
CA LEU A 496 -6.63 10.70 28.30
C LEU A 496 -6.73 10.23 26.84
N LYS A 497 -7.37 9.08 26.58
CA LYS A 497 -7.67 8.61 25.22
C LYS A 497 -8.65 9.53 24.49
N SER A 498 -9.71 10.01 25.16
CA SER A 498 -10.63 11.02 24.60
C SER A 498 -9.86 12.29 24.25
N LEU A 499 -9.03 12.76 25.19
CA LEU A 499 -8.24 13.96 25.02
C LEU A 499 -7.22 13.84 23.87
N CYS A 500 -6.57 12.68 23.67
CA CYS A 500 -5.75 12.43 22.48
C CYS A 500 -6.51 12.70 21.18
N PHE A 501 -7.76 12.24 21.09
CA PHE A 501 -8.59 12.45 19.90
C PHE A 501 -9.01 13.90 19.74
N GLU A 502 -9.35 14.59 20.82
CA GLU A 502 -9.68 16.02 20.78
C GLU A 502 -8.49 16.88 20.35
N VAL A 503 -7.27 16.58 20.85
CA VAL A 503 -6.02 17.24 20.42
C VAL A 503 -5.72 16.94 18.95
N TYR A 504 -5.97 15.71 18.50
CA TYR A 504 -5.85 15.33 17.08
C TYR A 504 -6.80 16.13 16.19
N CYS A 505 -8.07 16.28 16.59
CA CYS A 505 -9.03 17.11 15.88
C CYS A 505 -8.62 18.59 15.86
N ALA A 506 -8.15 19.13 16.99
CA ALA A 506 -7.66 20.49 17.07
C ALA A 506 -6.47 20.72 16.13
N LEU A 507 -5.52 19.78 16.08
CA LEU A 507 -4.39 19.80 15.15
C LEU A 507 -4.87 19.87 13.70
N LEU A 508 -5.79 18.98 13.30
CA LEU A 508 -6.31 18.96 11.93
C LEU A 508 -7.03 20.26 11.58
N HIS A 509 -7.90 20.76 12.45
CA HIS A 509 -8.59 22.04 12.21
C HIS A 509 -7.61 23.20 12.05
N SER A 510 -6.54 23.25 12.86
CA SER A 510 -5.48 24.25 12.73
C SER A 510 -4.82 24.17 11.35
N ILE A 511 -4.44 22.96 10.90
CA ILE A 511 -3.84 22.74 9.58
C ILE A 511 -4.82 23.10 8.45
N TYR A 512 -6.08 22.68 8.55
CA TYR A 512 -7.12 22.92 7.55
C TYR A 512 -7.35 24.41 7.30
N LYS A 513 -7.46 25.19 8.38
CA LYS A 513 -7.61 26.65 8.32
C LYS A 513 -6.49 27.32 7.50
N HIS A 514 -5.25 26.86 7.67
CA HIS A 514 -4.12 27.38 6.90
C HIS A 514 -4.09 26.86 5.46
N LEU A 515 -4.46 25.60 5.24
CA LEU A 515 -4.52 25.00 3.90
C LEU A 515 -5.62 25.61 3.05
N GLU A 516 -6.78 25.93 3.61
CA GLU A 516 -7.95 26.46 2.88
C GLU A 516 -7.57 27.63 1.98
N THR A 517 -6.93 28.65 2.56
CA THR A 517 -6.55 29.87 1.84
C THR A 517 -5.49 29.56 0.78
N SER A 518 -4.52 28.70 1.09
CA SER A 518 -3.45 28.33 0.17
C SER A 518 -3.98 27.53 -1.03
N LEU A 519 -4.85 26.55 -0.80
CA LEU A 519 -5.46 25.71 -1.84
C LEU A 519 -6.36 26.53 -2.76
N TYR A 520 -7.18 27.43 -2.18
CA TYR A 520 -8.02 28.33 -2.95
C TYR A 520 -7.20 29.24 -3.87
N ASN A 521 -6.15 29.89 -3.33
CA ASN A 521 -5.26 30.77 -4.09
C ASN A 521 -4.52 30.00 -5.19
N ASN A 522 -4.06 28.78 -4.90
CA ASN A 522 -3.40 27.93 -5.88
C ASN A 522 -4.34 27.57 -7.05
N LEU A 523 -5.58 27.16 -6.77
CA LEU A 523 -6.55 26.84 -7.81
C LEU A 523 -6.95 28.08 -8.63
N GLU A 524 -7.07 29.23 -7.99
CA GLU A 524 -7.36 30.49 -8.67
C GLU A 524 -6.19 30.95 -9.56
N SER A 525 -4.97 30.83 -9.08
CA SER A 525 -3.76 31.15 -9.87
C SER A 525 -3.67 30.29 -11.13
N LEU A 526 -4.03 29.01 -11.03
CA LEU A 526 -4.05 28.07 -12.14
C LEU A 526 -4.99 28.52 -13.28
N SER A 527 -6.08 29.21 -12.96
CA SER A 527 -6.99 29.77 -13.97
C SER A 527 -6.39 30.98 -14.70
N ARG A 528 -5.56 31.79 -14.02
CA ARG A 528 -5.07 33.08 -14.53
C ARG A 528 -3.70 32.99 -15.22
N SER A 529 -2.84 32.06 -14.84
CA SER A 529 -1.43 32.04 -15.28
C SER A 529 -0.92 30.64 -15.64
N LYS A 530 0.38 30.57 -15.97
CA LYS A 530 1.16 29.33 -16.17
C LYS A 530 1.88 28.90 -14.88
N ASP A 531 1.50 29.44 -13.73
CA ASP A 531 2.31 29.30 -12.52
C ASP A 531 2.44 27.86 -12.02
N VAL A 532 3.54 27.65 -11.32
CA VAL A 532 3.92 26.37 -10.73
C VAL A 532 3.21 26.25 -9.39
N PHE A 533 2.44 25.18 -9.22
CA PHE A 533 1.92 24.81 -7.90
C PHE A 533 3.09 24.58 -6.94
N GLU A 534 3.08 25.31 -5.83
CA GLU A 534 4.00 25.12 -4.72
C GLU A 534 3.29 24.40 -3.57
N LEU A 535 4.02 23.48 -2.93
CA LEU A 535 3.52 22.75 -1.77
C LEU A 535 3.27 23.76 -0.64
N PRO A 536 2.08 23.82 -0.03
CA PRO A 536 1.79 24.77 1.05
C PRO A 536 2.84 24.67 2.17
N PRO A 537 3.46 25.78 2.60
CA PRO A 537 4.52 25.76 3.62
C PRO A 537 4.08 25.08 4.91
N ILE A 538 2.81 25.27 5.31
CA ILE A 538 2.24 24.63 6.50
C ILE A 538 2.37 23.10 6.44
N LEU A 539 2.11 22.49 5.29
CA LEU A 539 2.21 21.04 5.11
C LEU A 539 3.66 20.55 5.30
N VAL A 540 4.63 21.29 4.75
CA VAL A 540 6.06 20.98 4.92
C VAL A 540 6.48 21.08 6.38
N THR A 541 6.04 22.13 7.08
CA THR A 541 6.35 22.34 8.50
C THR A 541 5.73 21.24 9.35
N THR A 542 4.44 20.94 9.16
CA THR A 542 3.75 19.85 9.87
C THR A 542 4.45 18.50 9.66
N ILE A 543 4.80 18.13 8.42
CA ILE A 543 5.51 16.87 8.12
C ILE A 543 6.84 16.80 8.89
N LYS A 544 7.60 17.90 8.95
CA LYS A 544 8.86 17.95 9.71
C LYS A 544 8.63 17.82 11.21
N SER A 545 7.62 18.50 11.74
CA SER A 545 7.25 18.46 13.15
C SER A 545 6.81 17.07 13.58
N LEU A 546 6.02 16.37 12.76
CA LEU A 546 5.61 14.98 13.01
C LEU A 546 6.83 14.06 13.18
N ASN A 547 7.87 14.20 12.35
CA ASN A 547 9.11 13.42 12.49
C ASN A 547 9.83 13.68 13.83
N GLY A 548 9.85 14.93 14.28
CA GLY A 548 10.59 15.35 15.46
C GLY A 548 10.03 14.85 16.80
N THR A 549 8.77 14.39 16.81
CA THR A 549 8.06 14.03 18.05
C THR A 549 8.22 12.58 18.50
N GLY A 550 8.75 11.69 17.65
CA GLY A 550 8.84 10.26 17.95
C GLY A 550 7.48 9.54 18.04
N MET A 551 6.42 10.11 17.44
CA MET A 551 5.15 9.41 17.30
C MET A 551 5.29 8.13 16.47
N SER A 552 4.40 7.16 16.70
CA SER A 552 4.38 5.93 15.91
C SER A 552 4.05 6.24 14.44
N SER A 553 4.67 5.51 13.52
CA SER A 553 4.43 5.65 12.07
C SER A 553 2.94 5.58 11.70
N TYR A 554 2.16 4.77 12.41
CA TYR A 554 0.71 4.66 12.20
C TYR A 554 -0.05 5.96 12.47
N VAL A 555 0.23 6.62 13.60
CA VAL A 555 -0.42 7.89 13.95
C VAL A 555 -0.01 8.98 12.97
N THR A 556 1.28 9.02 12.63
CA THR A 556 1.81 9.91 11.60
C THR A 556 1.11 9.70 10.26
N GLU A 557 1.00 8.44 9.81
CA GLU A 557 0.32 8.08 8.57
C GLU A 557 -1.13 8.53 8.59
N ALA A 558 -1.86 8.27 9.69
CA ALA A 558 -3.25 8.68 9.84
C ALA A 558 -3.44 10.21 9.78
N VAL A 559 -2.57 10.99 10.44
CA VAL A 559 -2.57 12.47 10.32
C VAL A 559 -2.36 12.90 8.86
N ILE A 560 -1.39 12.30 8.17
CA ILE A 560 -1.08 12.65 6.78
C ILE A 560 -2.22 12.25 5.84
N SER A 561 -2.78 11.04 5.96
CA SER A 561 -3.95 10.58 5.21
C SER A 561 -5.09 11.59 5.29
N GLN A 562 -5.44 11.99 6.50
CA GLN A 562 -6.55 12.88 6.76
C GLN A 562 -6.33 14.30 6.17
N ILE A 563 -5.08 14.78 6.19
CA ILE A 563 -4.71 16.04 5.51
C ILE A 563 -4.89 15.93 3.99
N PHE A 564 -4.53 14.81 3.36
CA PHE A 564 -4.70 14.66 1.91
C PHE A 564 -6.17 14.50 1.50
N GLU A 565 -6.99 13.84 2.31
CA GLU A 565 -8.44 13.79 2.10
C GLU A 565 -9.09 15.18 2.20
N TYR A 566 -8.63 16.01 3.14
CA TYR A 566 -9.02 17.42 3.21
C TYR A 566 -8.61 18.18 1.94
N ILE A 567 -7.38 17.99 1.47
CA ILE A 567 -6.90 18.64 0.24
C ILE A 567 -7.77 18.25 -0.97
N ASP A 568 -8.08 16.95 -1.12
CA ASP A 568 -8.91 16.43 -2.21
C ASP A 568 -10.30 17.07 -2.20
N SER A 569 -11.00 16.95 -1.06
CA SER A 569 -12.35 17.45 -0.87
C SER A 569 -12.43 18.98 -1.01
N GLN A 570 -11.45 19.72 -0.48
CA GLN A 570 -11.44 21.18 -0.57
C GLN A 570 -11.15 21.68 -1.99
N LEU A 571 -10.19 21.07 -2.70
CA LEU A 571 -9.93 21.39 -4.10
C LEU A 571 -11.16 21.09 -4.97
N PHE A 572 -11.78 19.93 -4.74
CA PHE A 572 -12.98 19.50 -5.46
C PHE A 572 -14.17 20.43 -5.19
N ASN A 573 -14.45 20.76 -3.93
CA ASN A 573 -15.51 21.69 -3.55
C ASN A 573 -15.27 23.10 -4.12
N THR A 574 -14.01 23.55 -4.16
CA THR A 574 -13.66 24.85 -4.77
C THR A 574 -13.89 24.82 -6.27
N LEU A 575 -13.53 23.73 -6.94
CA LEU A 575 -13.81 23.51 -8.36
C LEU A 575 -15.33 23.52 -8.63
N LEU A 576 -16.14 22.85 -7.80
CA LEU A 576 -17.60 22.86 -7.90
C LEU A 576 -18.21 24.27 -7.82
N LYS A 577 -17.58 25.19 -7.08
CA LYS A 577 -18.06 26.58 -6.95
C LYS A 577 -17.70 27.47 -8.14
N LYS A 578 -16.71 27.09 -8.97
CA LYS A 578 -16.16 27.92 -10.06
C LYS A 578 -16.41 27.28 -11.42
N THR A 579 -17.63 27.42 -11.93
CA THR A 579 -18.06 26.83 -13.21
C THR A 579 -17.25 27.31 -14.42
N ASN A 580 -16.68 28.52 -14.37
CA ASN A 580 -15.82 29.06 -15.42
C ASN A 580 -14.51 28.26 -15.61
N MET A 581 -14.21 27.31 -14.73
CA MET A 581 -13.06 26.41 -14.82
C MET A 581 -13.35 25.12 -15.58
N TYR A 582 -14.59 24.88 -16.06
CA TYR A 582 -14.96 23.59 -16.68
C TYR A 582 -14.62 23.55 -18.15
N LYS A 583 -13.32 23.53 -18.43
CA LYS A 583 -12.74 23.52 -19.78
C LYS A 583 -11.70 22.42 -19.88
N CYS A 584 -11.48 21.88 -21.08
CA CYS A 584 -10.50 20.82 -21.30
C CYS A 584 -9.08 21.28 -20.94
N GLY A 585 -8.68 22.46 -21.40
CA GLY A 585 -7.40 23.09 -21.10
C GLY A 585 -7.18 23.31 -19.60
N PHE A 586 -8.23 23.67 -18.84
CA PHE A 586 -8.13 23.76 -17.39
C PHE A 586 -7.97 22.37 -16.76
N GLY A 587 -8.69 21.35 -17.25
CA GLY A 587 -8.52 19.96 -16.82
C GLY A 587 -7.07 19.48 -16.94
N PHE A 588 -6.38 19.77 -18.05
CA PHE A 588 -4.96 19.45 -18.19
C PHE A 588 -4.08 20.18 -17.18
N LYS A 589 -4.31 21.48 -16.96
CA LYS A 589 -3.60 22.26 -15.93
C LYS A 589 -3.81 21.66 -14.54
N LEU A 590 -5.04 21.24 -14.24
CA LEU A 590 -5.40 20.62 -12.97
C LEU A 590 -4.70 19.27 -12.79
N LYS A 591 -4.66 18.40 -13.80
CA LYS A 591 -3.88 17.15 -13.77
C LYS A 591 -2.40 17.38 -13.50
N MET A 592 -1.82 18.40 -14.15
CA MET A 592 -0.42 18.77 -13.93
C MET A 592 -0.18 19.30 -12.50
N MET A 593 -1.11 20.11 -11.97
CA MET A 593 -1.06 20.61 -10.59
C MET A 593 -1.09 19.45 -9.58
N ILE A 594 -2.01 18.50 -9.74
CA ILE A 594 -2.12 17.30 -8.90
C ILE A 594 -0.82 16.50 -8.94
N SER A 595 -0.28 16.25 -10.14
CA SER A 595 0.98 15.50 -10.29
C SER A 595 2.16 16.18 -9.59
N LYS A 596 2.22 17.52 -9.62
CA LYS A 596 3.24 18.31 -8.90
C LYS A 596 3.05 18.23 -7.38
N LEU A 597 1.81 18.33 -6.90
CA LEU A 597 1.46 18.17 -5.49
C LEU A 597 1.92 16.79 -4.98
N GLU A 598 1.59 15.73 -5.70
CA GLU A 598 2.00 14.35 -5.35
C GLU A 598 3.52 14.19 -5.32
N ALA A 599 4.21 14.64 -6.37
CA ALA A 599 5.66 14.52 -6.45
C ALA A 599 6.37 15.30 -5.32
N ALA A 600 5.92 16.53 -5.03
CA ALA A 600 6.47 17.35 -3.96
C ALA A 600 6.21 16.74 -2.58
N SER A 601 4.99 16.26 -2.36
CA SER A 601 4.56 15.67 -1.09
C SER A 601 5.24 14.34 -0.81
N ASN A 602 5.23 13.41 -1.77
CA ASN A 602 5.91 12.13 -1.64
C ASN A 602 7.42 12.31 -1.39
N LYS A 603 8.05 13.29 -2.04
CA LYS A 603 9.45 13.65 -1.77
C LYS A 603 9.63 14.14 -0.33
N CYS A 604 8.77 15.04 0.14
CA CYS A 604 8.84 15.59 1.50
C CYS A 604 8.63 14.51 2.56
N ILE A 605 7.60 13.68 2.41
CA ILE A 605 7.27 12.57 3.32
C ILE A 605 8.40 11.56 3.37
N LYS A 606 8.92 11.12 2.20
CA LYS A 606 10.04 10.19 2.15
C LYS A 606 11.32 10.75 2.79
N GLN A 607 11.55 12.05 2.66
CA GLN A 607 12.72 12.71 3.24
C GLN A 607 12.63 12.80 4.77
N HIS A 608 11.42 12.96 5.32
CA HIS A 608 11.25 13.29 6.73
C HIS A 608 10.67 12.16 7.58
N LEU A 609 9.81 11.29 7.07
CA LEU A 609 9.07 10.34 7.92
C LEU A 609 9.46 8.87 7.73
N ASP A 610 10.18 8.53 6.65
CA ASP A 610 10.51 7.13 6.27
C ASP A 610 9.30 6.17 6.29
N ILE A 611 8.10 6.70 6.03
CA ILE A 611 6.86 5.92 5.89
C ILE A 611 6.57 5.63 4.41
N ASN A 612 5.97 4.47 4.14
CA ASN A 612 5.53 4.09 2.79
C ASN A 612 4.13 4.64 2.50
N PHE A 613 4.01 5.97 2.50
CA PHE A 613 2.77 6.67 2.20
C PHE A 613 2.76 7.12 0.73
N GLN A 614 1.61 6.96 0.04
CA GLN A 614 1.42 7.42 -1.32
C GLN A 614 0.28 8.44 -1.37
N CYS A 615 0.61 9.72 -1.61
CA CYS A 615 -0.39 10.79 -1.70
C CYS A 615 -1.44 10.54 -2.79
N SER A 616 -1.11 9.73 -3.79
CA SER A 616 -2.02 9.41 -4.90
C SER A 616 -3.30 8.72 -4.45
N ASP A 617 -3.25 8.05 -3.32
CA ASP A 617 -4.29 7.17 -2.79
C ASP A 617 -5.28 7.94 -1.90
N HIS A 618 -5.20 9.28 -1.91
CA HIS A 618 -6.07 10.16 -1.12
C HIS A 618 -6.60 11.35 -1.93
N LEU A 619 -6.34 11.39 -3.24
CA LEU A 619 -6.72 12.51 -4.14
C LEU A 619 -7.70 12.05 -5.22
N TYR A 620 -8.64 11.17 -4.89
CA TYR A 620 -9.51 10.49 -5.84
C TYR A 620 -10.48 11.44 -6.56
N PHE A 621 -11.19 12.30 -5.82
CA PHE A 621 -12.27 13.12 -6.35
C PHE A 621 -11.74 14.18 -7.33
N ILE A 622 -10.68 14.89 -6.95
CA ILE A 622 -10.08 15.92 -7.79
C ILE A 622 -9.42 15.33 -9.04
N LYS A 623 -8.83 14.12 -8.95
CA LYS A 623 -8.28 13.41 -10.10
C LYS A 623 -9.36 12.99 -11.08
N GLU A 624 -10.43 12.39 -10.58
CA GLU A 624 -11.57 12.00 -11.40
C GLU A 624 -12.21 13.23 -12.05
N ALA A 625 -12.39 14.33 -11.32
CA ALA A 625 -12.89 15.58 -11.89
C ALA A 625 -11.96 16.11 -12.99
N ALA A 626 -10.65 16.10 -12.77
CA ALA A 626 -9.68 16.52 -13.77
C ALA A 626 -9.69 15.61 -15.02
N ASN A 627 -9.85 14.30 -14.85
CA ASN A 627 -9.99 13.34 -15.93
C ASN A 627 -11.29 13.58 -16.73
N LEU A 628 -12.41 13.79 -16.02
CA LEU A 628 -13.70 14.11 -16.62
C LEU A 628 -13.62 15.34 -17.51
N LEU A 629 -12.91 16.39 -17.07
CA LEU A 629 -12.73 17.61 -17.86
C LEU A 629 -11.92 17.39 -19.14
N VAL A 630 -10.96 16.46 -19.15
CA VAL A 630 -10.01 16.25 -20.25
C VAL A 630 -10.51 15.25 -21.31
N MET A 631 -11.24 14.21 -20.90
CA MET A 631 -11.63 13.13 -21.79
C MET A 631 -12.71 13.50 -22.82
N ASP A 632 -12.91 12.64 -23.81
CA ASP A 632 -14.07 12.73 -24.70
C ASP A 632 -15.37 12.55 -23.89
N LYS A 633 -16.29 13.48 -24.08
CA LYS A 633 -17.57 13.52 -23.35
C LYS A 633 -18.59 12.57 -23.95
N THR A 634 -18.42 12.10 -25.18
CA THR A 634 -19.35 11.16 -25.84
C THR A 634 -19.47 9.84 -25.07
N ILE A 635 -18.39 9.40 -24.43
CA ILE A 635 -18.32 8.14 -23.70
C ILE A 635 -19.14 8.15 -22.40
N MET A 636 -19.57 9.33 -21.93
CA MET A 636 -20.45 9.48 -20.77
C MET A 636 -21.88 8.98 -21.02
N SER A 637 -22.24 8.70 -22.27
CA SER A 637 -23.56 8.18 -22.64
C SER A 637 -23.79 6.75 -22.12
N ASP A 638 -22.71 5.99 -21.94
CA ASP A 638 -22.73 4.62 -21.46
C ASP A 638 -22.58 4.61 -19.93
N SER A 639 -23.54 4.03 -19.23
CA SER A 639 -23.56 3.98 -17.77
C SER A 639 -22.44 3.12 -17.19
N ASP A 640 -22.12 2.01 -17.85
CA ASP A 640 -21.17 1.02 -17.34
C ASP A 640 -19.75 1.54 -17.47
N VAL A 641 -19.42 2.12 -18.63
CA VAL A 641 -18.12 2.77 -18.86
C VAL A 641 -17.92 3.93 -17.88
N ARG A 642 -18.95 4.76 -17.68
CA ARG A 642 -18.88 5.87 -16.74
C ARG A 642 -18.65 5.41 -15.32
N ASN A 643 -19.40 4.40 -14.83
CA ASN A 643 -19.23 3.86 -13.48
C ASN A 643 -17.87 3.19 -13.27
N GLN A 644 -17.31 2.59 -14.33
CA GLN A 644 -15.97 2.01 -14.29
C GLN A 644 -14.88 3.08 -14.22
N MET A 645 -15.05 4.21 -14.91
CA MET A 645 -14.07 5.29 -14.94
C MET A 645 -14.15 6.25 -13.75
N PHE A 646 -15.33 6.38 -13.16
CA PHE A 646 -15.64 7.33 -12.08
C PHE A 646 -16.26 6.57 -10.91
N SER A 647 -15.42 5.91 -10.12
CA SER A 647 -15.91 5.16 -8.96
C SER A 647 -16.17 6.05 -7.74
N HIS A 648 -15.63 7.28 -7.73
CA HIS A 648 -15.75 8.20 -6.60
C HIS A 648 -16.73 9.34 -6.90
N LEU A 649 -16.77 9.86 -8.13
CA LEU A 649 -17.75 10.88 -8.51
C LEU A 649 -19.15 10.28 -8.63
N ASN A 650 -20.10 10.85 -7.89
CA ASN A 650 -21.50 10.49 -8.09
C ASN A 650 -22.05 11.11 -9.37
N ILE A 651 -23.15 10.53 -9.87
CA ILE A 651 -23.72 10.94 -11.16
C ILE A 651 -24.22 12.39 -11.17
N ASN A 652 -24.64 12.94 -10.02
CA ASN A 652 -25.07 14.34 -9.90
C ASN A 652 -23.90 15.30 -10.09
N GLN A 653 -22.73 14.97 -9.54
CA GLN A 653 -21.50 15.72 -9.74
C GLN A 653 -21.07 15.68 -11.21
N ILE A 654 -21.10 14.50 -11.84
CA ILE A 654 -20.79 14.36 -13.27
C ILE A 654 -21.77 15.19 -14.11
N ALA A 655 -23.07 15.08 -13.86
CA ALA A 655 -24.11 15.86 -14.54
C ALA A 655 -23.86 17.38 -14.42
N TYR A 656 -23.45 17.83 -13.24
CA TYR A 656 -23.11 19.22 -12.98
C TYR A 656 -21.91 19.70 -13.81
N PHE A 657 -20.82 18.93 -13.86
CA PHE A 657 -19.67 19.26 -14.71
C PHE A 657 -20.06 19.33 -16.19
N LEU A 658 -20.82 18.35 -16.70
CA LEU A 658 -21.24 18.33 -18.11
C LEU A 658 -22.22 19.45 -18.46
N LYS A 659 -23.04 19.89 -17.50
CA LYS A 659 -24.00 21.00 -17.68
C LYS A 659 -23.26 22.32 -17.92
N TYR A 660 -22.23 22.59 -17.13
CA TYR A 660 -21.48 23.85 -17.15
C TYR A 660 -20.17 23.79 -17.93
N PHE A 661 -19.88 22.66 -18.59
CA PHE A 661 -18.70 22.54 -19.44
C PHE A 661 -18.75 23.53 -20.61
N GLU A 662 -17.67 24.30 -20.76
CA GLU A 662 -17.48 25.26 -21.84
C GLU A 662 -16.41 24.73 -22.81
N PRO A 663 -16.73 24.61 -24.12
CA PRO A 663 -15.72 24.30 -25.13
C PRO A 663 -14.59 25.34 -25.14
N ASP A 664 -13.38 24.89 -25.46
CA ASP A 664 -12.20 25.74 -25.55
C ASP A 664 -11.34 25.36 -26.77
N GLU A 665 -10.18 25.99 -26.93
CA GLU A 665 -9.28 25.72 -28.07
C GLU A 665 -8.78 24.27 -28.12
N VAL A 666 -8.79 23.55 -26.99
CA VAL A 666 -8.30 22.16 -26.89
C VAL A 666 -9.42 21.16 -27.18
N ALA A 667 -10.65 21.46 -26.79
CA ALA A 667 -11.85 20.70 -27.09
C ALA A 667 -12.96 21.65 -27.60
N PRO A 668 -12.98 21.97 -28.91
CA PRO A 668 -13.88 22.97 -29.46
C PRO A 668 -15.32 22.47 -29.61
N ASP A 669 -15.52 21.16 -29.60
CA ASP A 669 -16.82 20.55 -29.82
C ASP A 669 -17.70 20.65 -28.56
N ALA A 670 -18.92 21.14 -28.76
CA ALA A 670 -19.92 21.16 -27.70
C ALA A 670 -20.37 19.73 -27.33
N ILE A 671 -20.63 19.51 -26.05
CA ILE A 671 -21.14 18.22 -25.56
C ILE A 671 -22.50 17.93 -26.19
N PRO A 672 -22.68 16.77 -26.85
CA PRO A 672 -23.95 16.38 -27.44
C PRO A 672 -25.11 16.39 -26.44
N ASN A 673 -26.28 16.87 -26.87
CA ASN A 673 -27.48 16.91 -26.02
C ASN A 673 -27.95 15.52 -25.57
N SER A 674 -27.68 14.48 -26.38
CA SER A 674 -27.95 13.09 -26.03
C SER A 674 -27.20 12.66 -24.76
N VAL A 675 -25.90 12.99 -24.67
CA VAL A 675 -25.06 12.73 -23.49
C VAL A 675 -25.61 13.45 -22.27
N LYS A 676 -25.89 14.76 -22.39
CA LYS A 676 -26.43 15.57 -21.28
C LYS A 676 -27.75 15.02 -20.79
N LYS A 677 -28.63 14.57 -21.70
CA LYS A 677 -29.93 14.00 -21.34
C LYS A 677 -29.76 12.67 -20.61
N ALA A 678 -28.96 11.75 -21.14
CA ALA A 678 -28.70 10.44 -20.54
C ALA A 678 -28.18 10.57 -19.10
N VAL A 679 -27.13 11.38 -18.91
CA VAL A 679 -26.53 11.60 -17.59
C VAL A 679 -27.49 12.30 -16.62
N ASN A 680 -28.30 13.26 -17.08
CA ASN A 680 -29.30 13.91 -16.22
C ASN A 680 -30.45 12.98 -15.83
N ASP A 681 -30.87 12.09 -16.73
CA ASP A 681 -31.93 11.13 -16.42
C ASP A 681 -31.44 10.08 -15.42
N ASP A 682 -30.16 9.67 -15.49
CA ASP A 682 -29.51 8.84 -14.46
C ASP A 682 -29.35 9.59 -13.13
N ALA A 683 -28.97 10.87 -13.18
CA ALA A 683 -28.83 11.72 -12.00
C ALA A 683 -30.14 11.93 -11.22
N LYS A 684 -31.27 11.99 -11.91
CA LYS A 684 -32.60 12.03 -11.25
C LYS A 684 -32.94 10.73 -10.52
N ARG A 685 -32.39 9.60 -10.96
CA ARG A 685 -32.63 8.28 -10.36
C ARG A 685 -31.76 8.05 -9.14
N GLN A 686 -30.48 8.41 -9.24
CA GLN A 686 -29.50 8.23 -8.18
C GLN A 686 -29.33 9.57 -7.46
N GLY A 687 -29.94 9.71 -6.28
CA GLY A 687 -29.67 10.87 -5.42
C GLY A 687 -28.18 10.99 -5.07
N GLY A 688 -27.77 12.11 -4.46
CA GLY A 688 -26.39 12.26 -4.02
C GLY A 688 -26.08 13.67 -3.54
N THR A 689 -25.10 13.78 -2.66
CA THR A 689 -24.61 15.09 -2.20
C THR A 689 -23.70 15.69 -3.27
N MET A 690 -23.88 16.98 -3.54
CA MET A 690 -23.01 17.69 -4.50
C MET A 690 -21.62 17.93 -3.91
N GLN A 691 -21.56 18.41 -2.67
CA GLN A 691 -20.31 18.77 -2.00
C GLN A 691 -19.84 17.63 -1.10
N MET A 692 -18.52 17.53 -0.98
CA MET A 692 -17.85 16.64 -0.04
C MET A 692 -17.82 17.28 1.34
N ASP A 693 -18.02 16.48 2.39
CA ASP A 693 -17.77 16.93 3.75
C ASP A 693 -16.26 16.97 4.03
N HIS A 694 -15.64 18.08 3.62
CA HIS A 694 -14.22 18.33 3.80
C HIS A 694 -13.82 18.49 5.28
N LEU A 695 -14.77 18.67 6.21
CA LEU A 695 -14.48 18.75 7.65
C LEU A 695 -14.66 17.41 8.36
N HIS A 696 -14.97 16.35 7.62
CA HIS A 696 -14.99 15.01 8.16
C HIS A 696 -13.61 14.65 8.71
N ILE A 697 -13.59 14.14 9.94
CA ILE A 697 -12.39 13.62 10.59
C ILE A 697 -12.69 12.17 10.96
N GLU A 698 -11.91 11.25 10.40
CA GLU A 698 -12.03 9.82 10.69
C GLU A 698 -11.72 9.57 12.16
N GLN A 699 -12.57 8.77 12.82
CA GLN A 699 -12.31 8.32 14.18
C GLN A 699 -11.21 7.25 14.19
N ILE A 700 -9.96 7.71 14.27
CA ILE A 700 -8.81 6.83 14.38
C ILE A 700 -8.57 6.44 15.84
N ASN A 701 -8.35 5.15 16.07
CA ASN A 701 -7.87 4.70 17.37
C ASN A 701 -6.36 4.99 17.49
N LEU A 702 -6.04 6.22 17.92
CA LEU A 702 -4.67 6.75 18.08
C LEU A 702 -3.81 5.94 19.05
N VAL A 703 -4.44 5.09 19.87
CA VAL A 703 -3.78 4.22 20.85
C VAL A 703 -3.84 2.73 20.48
N ALA A 704 -4.37 2.38 19.30
CA ALA A 704 -4.58 0.98 18.88
C ALA A 704 -3.27 0.19 18.84
N ASN A 705 -2.25 0.73 18.18
CA ASN A 705 -0.94 0.07 18.02
C ASN A 705 -0.06 0.15 19.27
N LEU A 706 -0.61 0.72 20.35
CA LEU A 706 -0.04 0.64 21.69
C LEU A 706 -0.65 -0.51 22.52
N LEU A 707 -1.70 -1.20 22.02
CA LEU A 707 -2.39 -2.33 22.68
C LEU A 707 -1.82 -3.71 22.35
#